data_AF-A0A1F6I1V2-F1
#
_entry.id   AF-A0A1F6I1V2-F1
#
_cell.length_a   1.000
_cell.length_b   1.000
_cell.length_c   1.000
_cell.angle_alpha   90.00
_cell.angle_beta   90.00
_cell.angle_gamma   90.00
#
_symmetry.space_group_name_H-M   'P 1'
#
loop_
_entity.id
_entity.type
_entity.pdbx_description
1 polymer ?
#
loop_
_entity_poly.entity_id
_entity_poly.type
_entity_poly.pdbx_seq_one_letter_code
_entity_poly.pdbx_strand_id
1 'polypeptide(L)'
;MKTLIDLFKTFERRNEDVFVYRTGIRRFTFTYSNLYEFSLRMAQYFSEKGIKKGDKVAIWAPNSPSWAFSYFGILLIGAIVVPVDFVSGKNRAETIVNLSGAKFIIQSIYKFEKILSSGGLKTAMMEDLSFLLKPLIPIKKFIQAKPIDVAEIVYTSGTTGDPKGVLLTHGNIISNVIAACDHVSIPYKFNFLSVLPLSHMFEQTVGFLAPLYRGDKIVYLRTIKPSSIMDGLRDEGISSMTAVPRFLLLLKNTIERELDSKGLKTFLRTPVLKKIIARLIRKKFGHNFRMFISGGAGLPRELFNFWKNLGFKVVEGYGLTECSPIISANTFNEQTEGSVGKVLKGVRIKLDNKEILVKGDSVFSGYYQNSQATEKAFGNGWFKTGDFAEIDADGRIFIKGRKKDVIVNASGINIYPDEIENVLNKIKGVKDSCVLGLDKGEGDEVHAVLLLKSKDINTSEIIKSANENLDSLAQIAGFSVWEELDFPRTTTLKIQKFKVKEKLLSEEKSEKQDLTRDILISLIANVSKRVEAEIKENSILVSDLGINSLSRLELVNYLEQEYRVDLEDTIINQNTTVSDLRKLLEKREKIKKQRGLWLWLNNKLGIVMREFLDFIFQIPLSHLFFDLESKGLSNLKNLKGSVIFIANHMSYLDQPAIMYAMPRKIRYKTASATREEYFFSDNGTPFVRKLLFPYGMIAFNTFLLPQESGFRKSLAFMGRLIDNNTNILIFPEGTRTENGKLQDFMAGLGLIVKELQVPVVPIRIFGMEKIYPRGAKFPKKGKCTVIFGKPIEFTTETPSEIIEISRNAILNLTAK
;
A
#
# COMPACT_ATOMS: atom_id res chain seq x y z
N MET A 1 16.86 3.54 27.38
CA MET A 1 15.44 3.43 27.03
C MET A 1 14.97 2.04 27.45
N LYS A 2 13.86 1.90 28.19
CA LYS A 2 13.43 0.61 28.76
C LYS A 2 12.03 0.16 28.31
N THR A 3 11.23 1.06 27.74
CA THR A 3 9.89 0.76 27.23
C THR A 3 9.61 1.47 25.90
N LEU A 4 8.57 1.04 25.19
CA LEU A 4 8.04 1.77 24.03
C LEU A 4 7.49 3.16 24.39
N ILE A 5 7.08 3.38 25.65
CA ILE A 5 6.65 4.70 26.13
C ILE A 5 7.86 5.64 26.28
N ASP A 6 9.04 5.12 26.64
CA ASP A 6 10.27 5.91 26.63
C ASP A 6 10.66 6.33 25.22
N LEU A 7 10.46 5.45 24.22
CA LEU A 7 10.61 5.79 22.81
C LEU A 7 9.63 6.90 22.41
N PHE A 8 8.34 6.73 22.74
CA PHE A 8 7.30 7.70 22.42
C PHE A 8 7.61 9.11 22.94
N LYS A 9 8.12 9.23 24.18
CA LYS A 9 8.53 10.52 24.77
C LYS A 9 9.60 11.26 23.96
N THR A 10 10.41 10.55 23.17
CA THR A 10 11.42 11.20 22.32
C THR A 10 10.81 11.99 21.16
N PHE A 11 9.56 11.70 20.79
CA PHE A 11 8.90 12.31 19.64
C PHE A 11 8.47 13.76 19.90
N GLU A 12 8.13 14.10 21.15
CA GLU A 12 7.66 15.43 21.56
C GLU A 12 8.65 16.55 21.17
N ARG A 13 9.95 16.25 21.21
CA ARG A 13 11.02 17.23 20.96
C ARG A 13 11.48 17.28 19.50
N ARG A 14 10.84 16.49 18.61
CA ARG A 14 11.23 16.35 17.21
C ARG A 14 10.19 16.98 16.30
N ASN A 15 10.66 17.71 15.30
CA ASN A 15 9.79 18.38 14.34
C ASN A 15 10.09 18.00 12.88
N GLU A 16 11.02 17.06 12.67
CA GLU A 16 11.29 16.53 11.33
C GLU A 16 10.13 15.66 10.83
N ASP A 17 10.05 15.50 9.51
CA ASP A 17 9.10 14.57 8.86
C ASP A 17 9.32 13.14 9.37
N VAL A 18 8.26 12.54 9.91
CA VAL A 18 8.25 11.14 10.33
C VAL A 18 7.51 10.26 9.34
N PHE A 19 6.39 10.73 8.79
CA PHE A 19 5.59 9.95 7.84
C PHE A 19 5.34 10.71 6.55
N VAL A 20 5.44 9.98 5.44
CA VAL A 20 4.81 10.38 4.18
C VAL A 20 3.80 9.29 3.80
N TYR A 21 2.55 9.66 3.60
CA TYR A 21 1.50 8.76 3.15
C TYR A 21 1.08 9.11 1.73
N ARG A 22 1.35 8.21 0.79
CA ARG A 22 0.93 8.35 -0.61
C ARG A 22 -0.33 7.54 -0.85
N THR A 23 -1.40 8.24 -1.25
CA THR A 23 -2.68 7.60 -1.56
C THR A 23 -2.81 7.12 -3.02
N GLY A 24 -1.79 7.40 -3.83
CA GLY A 24 -1.87 7.32 -5.29
C GLY A 24 -2.39 8.61 -5.93
N ILE A 25 -3.09 9.45 -5.16
CA ILE A 25 -3.63 10.74 -5.60
C ILE A 25 -2.90 11.89 -4.89
N ARG A 26 -2.93 11.89 -3.56
CA ARG A 26 -2.33 12.89 -2.67
C ARG A 26 -1.10 12.33 -1.95
N ARG A 27 -0.24 13.26 -1.53
CA ARG A 27 0.89 13.03 -0.64
C ARG A 27 0.68 13.79 0.67
N PHE A 28 0.41 13.07 1.75
CA PHE A 28 0.28 13.64 3.09
C PHE A 28 1.61 13.50 3.85
N THR A 29 2.05 14.56 4.54
CA THR A 29 3.27 14.55 5.34
C THR A 29 2.94 14.85 6.79
N PHE A 30 3.59 14.13 7.70
CA PHE A 30 3.42 14.27 9.14
C PHE A 30 4.80 14.39 9.79
N THR A 31 4.91 15.25 10.78
CA THR A 31 6.12 15.40 11.62
C THR A 31 6.07 14.49 12.84
N TYR A 32 7.20 14.33 13.52
CA TYR A 32 7.23 13.66 14.84
C TYR A 32 6.30 14.34 15.86
N SER A 33 6.21 15.67 15.84
CA SER A 33 5.24 16.41 16.66
C SER A 33 3.80 16.02 16.32
N ASN A 34 3.48 15.82 15.04
CA ASN A 34 2.16 15.31 14.66
C ASN A 34 1.95 13.88 15.17
N LEU A 35 2.92 12.98 15.04
CA LEU A 35 2.82 11.63 15.61
C LEU A 35 2.56 11.67 17.11
N TYR A 36 3.32 12.46 17.86
CA TYR A 36 3.13 12.62 19.31
C TYR A 36 1.71 13.12 19.64
N GLU A 37 1.27 14.20 19.00
CA GLU A 37 -0.03 14.82 19.26
C GLU A 37 -1.20 13.90 18.86
N PHE A 38 -1.17 13.32 17.66
CA PHE A 38 -2.24 12.43 17.18
C PHE A 38 -2.31 11.13 17.99
N SER A 39 -1.19 10.60 18.50
CA SER A 39 -1.22 9.46 19.42
C SER A 39 -1.85 9.80 20.77
N LEU A 40 -1.62 11.01 21.32
CA LEU A 40 -2.28 11.46 22.55
C LEU A 40 -3.79 11.68 22.34
N ARG A 41 -4.19 12.22 21.18
CA ARG A 41 -5.61 12.34 20.78
C ARG A 41 -6.23 10.96 20.58
N MET A 42 -5.49 10.02 20.03
CA MET A 42 -5.95 8.63 19.88
C MET A 42 -6.17 7.96 21.23
N ALA A 43 -5.28 8.21 22.20
CA ALA A 43 -5.46 7.74 23.57
C ALA A 43 -6.72 8.35 24.24
N GLN A 44 -7.02 9.64 23.97
CA GLN A 44 -8.27 10.28 24.40
C GLN A 44 -9.47 9.58 23.74
N TYR A 45 -9.43 9.36 22.43
CA TYR A 45 -10.48 8.67 21.68
C TYR A 45 -10.80 7.30 22.28
N PHE A 46 -9.79 6.48 22.57
CA PHE A 46 -10.01 5.17 23.21
C PHE A 46 -10.58 5.29 24.62
N SER A 47 -10.16 6.29 25.39
CA SER A 47 -10.68 6.56 26.74
C SER A 47 -12.17 6.90 26.70
N GLU A 48 -12.61 7.74 25.75
CA GLU A 48 -14.03 8.06 25.51
C GLU A 48 -14.83 6.84 25.04
N LYS A 49 -14.19 5.92 24.31
CA LYS A 49 -14.77 4.62 23.96
C LYS A 49 -14.72 3.60 25.10
N GLY A 50 -14.25 3.98 26.30
CA GLY A 50 -14.29 3.17 27.51
C GLY A 50 -13.25 2.05 27.57
N ILE A 51 -12.18 2.14 26.78
CA ILE A 51 -11.04 1.21 26.83
C ILE A 51 -10.17 1.53 28.04
N LYS A 52 -9.83 0.50 28.81
CA LYS A 52 -9.06 0.62 30.06
C LYS A 52 -7.71 -0.10 29.96
N LYS A 53 -6.85 0.14 30.94
CA LYS A 53 -5.59 -0.60 31.09
C LYS A 53 -5.82 -2.11 31.06
N GLY A 54 -5.05 -2.84 30.26
CA GLY A 54 -5.15 -4.28 30.08
C GLY A 54 -6.20 -4.76 29.07
N ASP A 55 -7.08 -3.86 28.59
CA ASP A 55 -7.98 -4.19 27.48
C ASP A 55 -7.20 -4.38 26.18
N LYS A 56 -7.73 -5.21 25.28
CA LYS A 56 -7.10 -5.54 24.00
C LYS A 56 -7.80 -4.80 22.88
N VAL A 57 -7.01 -4.19 21.99
CA VAL A 57 -7.49 -3.46 20.82
C VAL A 57 -6.89 -4.08 19.56
N ALA A 58 -7.76 -4.61 18.71
CA ALA A 58 -7.37 -5.21 17.45
C ALA A 58 -7.16 -4.13 16.36
N ILE A 59 -6.11 -4.27 15.56
CA ILE A 59 -5.87 -3.41 14.39
C ILE A 59 -5.87 -4.28 13.14
N TRP A 60 -6.94 -4.22 12.35
CA TRP A 60 -7.13 -4.93 11.10
C TRP A 60 -7.19 -3.96 9.91
N ALA A 61 -6.05 -3.35 9.60
CA ALA A 61 -5.95 -2.23 8.65
C ALA A 61 -4.57 -2.19 7.99
N PRO A 62 -4.45 -1.58 6.79
CA PRO A 62 -3.18 -1.48 6.10
C PRO A 62 -2.23 -0.50 6.79
N ASN A 63 -0.95 -0.55 6.40
CA ASN A 63 0.07 0.34 6.92
C ASN A 63 -0.28 1.80 6.57
N SER A 64 -0.30 2.65 7.58
CA SER A 64 -0.62 4.07 7.44
C SER A 64 -0.15 4.85 8.67
N PRO A 65 -0.09 6.20 8.61
CA PRO A 65 0.12 7.02 9.80
C PRO A 65 -0.90 6.74 10.90
N SER A 66 -2.17 6.52 10.55
CA SER A 66 -3.24 6.18 11.49
C SER A 66 -2.99 4.85 12.20
N TRP A 67 -2.33 3.89 11.55
CA TRP A 67 -1.88 2.65 12.20
C TRP A 67 -0.90 2.96 13.34
N ALA A 68 0.08 3.85 13.09
CA ALA A 68 1.04 4.29 14.11
C ALA A 68 0.37 5.07 15.25
N PHE A 69 -0.57 5.97 14.92
CA PHE A 69 -1.33 6.72 15.92
C PHE A 69 -2.11 5.76 16.83
N SER A 70 -2.75 4.75 16.24
CA SER A 70 -3.46 3.68 16.94
C SER A 70 -2.53 2.88 17.84
N TYR A 71 -1.39 2.42 17.31
CA TYR A 71 -0.39 1.65 18.05
C TYR A 71 0.02 2.37 19.34
N PHE A 72 0.52 3.60 19.24
CA PHE A 72 0.94 4.35 20.42
C PHE A 72 -0.25 4.78 21.29
N GLY A 73 -1.39 5.15 20.71
CA GLY A 73 -2.60 5.50 21.45
C GLY A 73 -3.09 4.40 22.40
N ILE A 74 -3.02 3.14 21.96
CA ILE A 74 -3.32 1.94 22.76
C ILE A 74 -2.32 1.82 23.93
N LEU A 75 -1.03 1.90 23.63
CA LEU A 75 0.03 1.77 24.64
C LEU A 75 -0.04 2.88 25.71
N LEU A 76 -0.39 4.10 25.32
CA LEU A 76 -0.47 5.26 26.22
C LEU A 76 -1.55 5.10 27.31
N ILE A 77 -2.62 4.36 27.02
CA ILE A 77 -3.65 4.01 28.02
C ILE A 77 -3.37 2.66 28.71
N GLY A 78 -2.20 2.06 28.46
CA GLY A 78 -1.81 0.74 28.98
C GLY A 78 -2.70 -0.40 28.51
N ALA A 79 -3.38 -0.21 27.38
CA ALA A 79 -4.06 -1.28 26.67
C ALA A 79 -3.04 -2.07 25.82
N ILE A 80 -3.46 -3.21 25.31
CA ILE A 80 -2.61 -4.18 24.62
C ILE A 80 -2.99 -4.19 23.13
N VAL A 81 -1.99 -4.05 22.27
CA VAL A 81 -2.16 -4.08 20.81
C VAL A 81 -2.38 -5.53 20.36
N VAL A 82 -3.34 -5.75 19.45
CA VAL A 82 -3.53 -7.05 18.78
C VAL A 82 -3.50 -6.80 17.27
N PRO A 83 -2.34 -6.85 16.62
CA PRO A 83 -2.30 -6.68 15.18
C PRO A 83 -2.99 -7.85 14.48
N VAL A 84 -3.76 -7.53 13.45
CA VAL A 84 -4.38 -8.50 12.56
C VAL A 84 -3.94 -8.21 11.14
N ASP A 85 -3.51 -9.25 10.45
CA ASP A 85 -3.04 -9.10 9.08
C ASP A 85 -4.14 -8.56 8.17
N PHE A 86 -3.89 -7.40 7.55
CA PHE A 86 -4.82 -6.78 6.63
C PHE A 86 -5.10 -7.64 5.40
N VAL A 87 -4.22 -8.55 4.98
CA VAL A 87 -4.52 -9.44 3.84
C VAL A 87 -5.46 -10.58 4.28
N SER A 88 -5.53 -10.90 5.57
CA SER A 88 -6.42 -11.97 6.05
C SER A 88 -7.90 -11.62 5.86
N GLY A 89 -8.73 -12.63 5.55
CA GLY A 89 -10.18 -12.49 5.43
C GLY A 89 -10.87 -12.28 6.79
N LYS A 90 -12.15 -11.92 6.77
CA LYS A 90 -12.94 -11.61 7.97
C LYS A 90 -12.92 -12.73 9.00
N ASN A 91 -13.14 -13.98 8.59
CA ASN A 91 -13.18 -15.12 9.51
C ASN A 91 -11.92 -15.21 10.37
N ARG A 92 -10.74 -15.02 9.75
CA ARG A 92 -9.46 -15.06 10.46
C ARG A 92 -9.34 -13.92 11.47
N ALA A 93 -9.80 -12.72 11.09
CA ALA A 93 -9.81 -11.56 11.96
C ALA A 93 -10.76 -11.76 13.16
N GLU A 94 -11.97 -12.29 12.94
CA GLU A 94 -12.92 -12.65 13.98
C GLU A 94 -12.34 -13.70 14.93
N THR A 95 -11.68 -14.74 14.40
CA THR A 95 -10.98 -15.72 15.24
C THR A 95 -9.95 -15.05 16.15
N ILE A 96 -9.14 -14.11 15.64
CA ILE A 96 -8.14 -13.40 16.46
C ILE A 96 -8.80 -12.50 17.50
N VAL A 97 -9.85 -11.76 17.12
CA VAL A 97 -10.61 -10.91 18.03
C VAL A 97 -11.20 -11.73 19.18
N ASN A 98 -11.77 -12.90 18.87
CA ASN A 98 -12.35 -13.80 19.86
C ASN A 98 -11.29 -14.45 20.75
N LEU A 99 -10.22 -15.02 20.16
CA LEU A 99 -9.13 -15.63 20.91
C LEU A 99 -8.41 -14.65 21.82
N SER A 100 -8.27 -13.39 21.39
CA SER A 100 -7.66 -12.35 22.22
C SER A 100 -8.63 -11.82 23.27
N GLY A 101 -9.94 -11.83 23.01
CA GLY A 101 -10.92 -11.11 23.82
C GLY A 101 -10.73 -9.60 23.69
N ALA A 102 -10.51 -9.12 22.46
CA ALA A 102 -10.42 -7.70 22.16
C ALA A 102 -11.79 -7.01 22.36
N LYS A 103 -11.77 -5.82 22.96
CA LYS A 103 -12.99 -5.01 23.20
C LYS A 103 -13.20 -3.93 22.14
N PHE A 104 -12.19 -3.71 21.32
CA PHE A 104 -12.23 -2.73 20.25
C PHE A 104 -11.50 -3.28 19.02
N ILE A 105 -12.02 -3.00 17.83
CA ILE A 105 -11.33 -3.25 16.56
C ILE A 105 -11.31 -1.99 15.71
N ILE A 106 -10.12 -1.63 15.23
CA ILE A 106 -9.94 -0.66 14.15
C ILE A 106 -9.81 -1.46 12.87
N GLN A 107 -10.72 -1.21 11.92
CA GLN A 107 -10.73 -1.87 10.63
C GLN A 107 -10.66 -0.84 9.50
N SER A 108 -10.26 -1.23 8.30
CA SER A 108 -10.14 -0.31 7.17
C SER A 108 -11.37 -0.33 6.28
N ILE A 109 -11.77 0.80 5.70
CA ILE A 109 -12.83 0.89 4.68
C ILE A 109 -12.54 0.01 3.46
N TYR A 110 -11.25 -0.29 3.19
CA TYR A 110 -10.80 -1.12 2.08
C TYR A 110 -11.05 -2.62 2.27
N LYS A 111 -11.50 -3.05 3.45
CA LYS A 111 -12.05 -4.40 3.60
C LYS A 111 -13.46 -4.47 3.06
N PHE A 112 -13.73 -5.43 2.19
CA PHE A 112 -15.08 -5.66 1.74
C PHE A 112 -16.00 -6.11 2.88
N GLU A 113 -15.62 -7.19 3.56
CA GLU A 113 -16.38 -7.70 4.71
C GLU A 113 -15.95 -6.96 5.98
N LYS A 114 -16.93 -6.47 6.76
CA LYS A 114 -16.69 -5.79 8.03
C LYS A 114 -17.05 -6.69 9.21
N ILE A 115 -16.35 -6.47 10.32
CA ILE A 115 -16.78 -6.92 11.64
C ILE A 115 -17.70 -5.83 12.18
N LEU A 116 -18.91 -6.20 12.57
CA LEU A 116 -19.90 -5.29 13.13
C LEU A 116 -19.72 -5.18 14.64
N SER A 117 -20.20 -4.09 15.22
CA SER A 117 -20.22 -3.95 16.69
C SER A 117 -21.23 -4.92 17.27
N SER A 118 -20.77 -5.94 18.00
CA SER A 118 -21.61 -6.95 18.67
C SER A 118 -20.90 -7.53 19.88
N GLY A 119 -21.65 -8.07 20.85
CA GLY A 119 -21.06 -8.75 22.01
C GLY A 119 -20.09 -7.90 22.86
N GLY A 120 -20.27 -6.57 22.88
CA GLY A 120 -19.38 -5.64 23.59
C GLY A 120 -18.15 -5.18 22.81
N LEU A 121 -17.92 -5.70 21.59
CA LEU A 121 -16.90 -5.21 20.66
C LEU A 121 -17.35 -3.88 20.04
N LYS A 122 -16.51 -2.86 20.16
CA LYS A 122 -16.69 -1.56 19.48
C LYS A 122 -15.81 -1.49 18.23
N THR A 123 -16.27 -0.78 17.20
CA THR A 123 -15.54 -0.65 15.93
C THR A 123 -15.27 0.80 15.54
N ALA A 124 -14.20 1.02 14.77
CA ALA A 124 -13.93 2.28 14.07
C ALA A 124 -13.24 2.02 12.72
N MET A 125 -13.43 2.94 11.77
CA MET A 125 -12.75 2.90 10.49
C MET A 125 -11.43 3.67 10.54
N MET A 126 -10.34 3.05 10.06
CA MET A 126 -8.99 3.59 10.10
C MET A 126 -8.87 4.93 9.34
N GLU A 127 -9.57 5.05 8.22
CA GLU A 127 -9.52 6.21 7.32
C GLU A 127 -10.22 7.44 7.92
N ASP A 128 -11.22 7.22 8.77
CA ASP A 128 -11.97 8.30 9.44
C ASP A 128 -11.18 8.90 10.61
N LEU A 129 -10.21 8.17 11.18
CA LEU A 129 -9.44 8.61 12.34
C LEU A 129 -8.72 9.94 12.10
N SER A 130 -8.27 10.20 10.87
CA SER A 130 -7.61 11.47 10.54
C SER A 130 -8.50 12.71 10.75
N PHE A 131 -9.83 12.54 10.67
CA PHE A 131 -10.82 13.57 10.93
C PHE A 131 -11.31 13.53 12.38
N LEU A 132 -11.61 12.33 12.89
CA LEU A 132 -12.14 12.12 14.25
C LEU A 132 -11.17 12.57 15.35
N LEU A 133 -9.86 12.53 15.10
CA LEU A 133 -8.85 12.93 16.09
C LEU A 133 -8.59 14.45 16.14
N LYS A 134 -8.86 15.19 15.06
CA LYS A 134 -8.62 16.64 14.96
C LYS A 134 -9.41 17.51 15.95
N PRO A 135 -10.67 17.21 16.32
CA PRO A 135 -11.39 17.99 17.33
C PRO A 135 -11.02 17.59 18.77
N LEU A 136 -10.41 16.43 18.99
CA LEU A 136 -10.14 15.92 20.34
C LEU A 136 -8.98 16.66 21.00
N ILE A 137 -9.12 16.88 22.31
CA ILE A 137 -8.05 17.43 23.15
C ILE A 137 -7.10 16.28 23.53
N PRO A 138 -5.77 16.41 23.30
CA PRO A 138 -4.80 15.41 23.73
C PRO A 138 -4.88 15.11 25.24
N ILE A 139 -4.70 13.85 25.65
CA ILE A 139 -4.59 13.51 27.08
C ILE A 139 -3.37 14.22 27.72
N LYS A 140 -3.53 14.69 28.96
CA LYS A 140 -2.45 15.37 29.70
C LYS A 140 -1.47 14.41 30.36
N LYS A 141 -1.94 13.21 30.76
CA LYS A 141 -1.15 12.19 31.44
C LYS A 141 -1.48 10.82 30.85
N PHE A 142 -0.44 10.05 30.54
CA PHE A 142 -0.54 8.67 30.05
C PHE A 142 0.16 7.72 31.02
N ILE A 143 -0.13 6.42 30.88
CA ILE A 143 0.35 5.38 31.78
C ILE A 143 1.87 5.24 31.67
N GLN A 144 2.54 5.11 32.82
CA GLN A 144 3.94 4.69 32.88
C GLN A 144 4.00 3.16 32.79
N ALA A 145 4.39 2.66 31.62
CA ALA A 145 4.61 1.22 31.42
C ALA A 145 5.87 0.75 32.14
N LYS A 146 5.84 -0.48 32.66
CA LYS A 146 7.03 -1.21 33.10
C LYS A 146 7.54 -2.09 31.95
N PRO A 147 8.84 -2.44 31.91
CA PRO A 147 9.37 -3.32 30.86
C PRO A 147 8.67 -4.68 30.76
N ILE A 148 8.16 -5.20 31.88
CA ILE A 148 7.45 -6.48 31.95
C ILE A 148 5.98 -6.39 31.53
N ASP A 149 5.42 -5.18 31.41
CA ASP A 149 4.02 -5.02 31.00
C ASP A 149 3.88 -5.47 29.53
N VAL A 150 2.82 -6.23 29.24
CA VAL A 150 2.48 -6.68 27.89
C VAL A 150 2.12 -5.48 27.04
N ALA A 151 2.81 -5.32 25.91
CA ALA A 151 2.52 -4.28 24.94
C ALA A 151 1.60 -4.82 23.83
N GLU A 152 1.83 -6.08 23.43
CA GLU A 152 1.23 -6.62 22.21
C GLU A 152 1.08 -8.15 22.24
N ILE A 153 0.02 -8.65 21.59
CA ILE A 153 -0.22 -10.08 21.35
C ILE A 153 -0.26 -10.34 19.85
N VAL A 154 0.77 -11.01 19.34
CA VAL A 154 0.88 -11.32 17.91
C VAL A 154 0.47 -12.76 17.64
N TYR A 155 -0.56 -12.97 16.83
CA TYR A 155 -1.03 -14.31 16.48
C TYR A 155 -0.26 -14.90 15.30
N THR A 156 0.49 -15.98 15.54
CA THR A 156 1.21 -16.73 14.51
C THR A 156 0.39 -17.93 14.03
N SER A 157 0.62 -18.35 12.78
CA SER A 157 0.07 -19.61 12.26
C SER A 157 0.72 -20.77 12.99
N GLY A 158 0.00 -21.45 13.88
CA GLY A 158 0.49 -22.64 14.56
C GLY A 158 0.70 -23.79 13.55
N THR A 159 1.60 -24.71 13.88
CA THR A 159 1.80 -25.94 13.09
C THR A 159 0.60 -26.90 13.14
N THR A 160 -0.37 -26.64 14.02
CA THR A 160 -1.59 -27.43 14.24
C THR A 160 -2.84 -26.76 13.64
N GLY A 161 -2.68 -25.74 12.79
CA GLY A 161 -3.80 -24.95 12.24
C GLY A 161 -4.26 -23.81 13.17
N ASP A 162 -4.31 -24.04 14.48
CA ASP A 162 -4.78 -23.03 15.43
C ASP A 162 -3.79 -21.88 15.67
N PRO A 163 -4.26 -20.62 15.67
CA PRO A 163 -3.44 -19.44 15.93
C PRO A 163 -2.90 -19.40 17.36
N LYS A 164 -1.59 -19.15 17.53
CA LYS A 164 -0.97 -18.96 18.85
C LYS A 164 -0.65 -17.50 19.08
N GLY A 165 -1.16 -16.91 20.16
CA GLY A 165 -0.86 -15.52 20.53
C GLY A 165 0.47 -15.42 21.26
N VAL A 166 1.49 -14.83 20.65
CA VAL A 166 2.80 -14.56 21.26
C VAL A 166 2.70 -13.32 22.15
N LEU A 167 2.98 -13.46 23.46
CA LEU A 167 2.96 -12.34 24.40
C LEU A 167 4.27 -11.55 24.36
N LEU A 168 4.21 -10.32 23.83
CA LEU A 168 5.37 -9.43 23.76
C LEU A 168 5.23 -8.27 24.74
N THR A 169 6.23 -8.14 25.62
CA THR A 169 6.31 -7.05 26.59
C THR A 169 6.98 -5.82 25.98
N HIS A 170 6.79 -4.66 26.61
CA HIS A 170 7.50 -3.44 26.26
C HIS A 170 9.02 -3.64 26.22
N GLY A 171 9.57 -4.40 27.18
CA GLY A 171 10.98 -4.72 27.29
C GLY A 171 11.46 -5.65 26.18
N ASN A 172 10.65 -6.63 25.78
CA ASN A 172 11.01 -7.55 24.69
C ASN A 172 11.21 -6.80 23.38
N ILE A 173 10.25 -5.94 23.02
CA ILE A 173 10.26 -5.23 21.75
C ILE A 173 11.38 -4.19 21.74
N ILE A 174 11.48 -3.36 22.78
CA ILE A 174 12.47 -2.25 22.75
C ILE A 174 13.91 -2.75 22.83
N SER A 175 14.18 -3.83 23.58
CA SER A 175 15.51 -4.43 23.62
C SER A 175 15.93 -4.96 22.24
N ASN A 176 14.99 -5.58 21.49
CA ASN A 176 15.26 -6.04 20.12
C ASN A 176 15.51 -4.88 19.15
N VAL A 177 14.69 -3.82 19.21
CA VAL A 177 14.85 -2.62 18.36
C VAL A 177 16.23 -1.99 18.55
N ILE A 178 16.65 -1.78 19.80
CA ILE A 178 17.95 -1.19 20.13
C ILE A 178 19.07 -2.10 19.62
N ALA A 179 19.03 -3.40 19.96
CA ALA A 179 20.05 -4.36 19.56
C ALA A 179 20.19 -4.46 18.04
N ALA A 180 19.08 -4.47 17.29
CA ALA A 180 19.08 -4.52 15.83
C ALA A 180 19.67 -3.24 15.21
N CYS A 181 19.30 -2.06 15.73
CA CYS A 181 19.83 -0.78 15.24
C CYS A 181 21.34 -0.66 15.47
N ASP A 182 21.80 -1.03 16.67
CA ASP A 182 23.21 -1.00 17.05
C ASP A 182 24.04 -2.00 16.22
N HIS A 183 23.49 -3.19 15.97
CA HIS A 183 24.18 -4.27 15.25
C HIS A 183 24.30 -4.01 13.75
N VAL A 184 23.22 -3.62 13.09
CA VAL A 184 23.25 -3.36 11.64
C VAL A 184 24.08 -2.11 11.33
N SER A 185 24.04 -1.12 12.23
CA SER A 185 24.84 0.11 12.21
C SER A 185 24.81 0.83 10.85
N ILE A 186 23.69 1.50 10.57
CA ILE A 186 23.51 2.26 9.33
C ILE A 186 24.06 3.68 9.54
N PRO A 187 25.09 4.12 8.77
CA PRO A 187 25.85 5.34 9.07
C PRO A 187 25.18 6.64 8.62
N TYR A 188 23.94 6.61 8.17
CA TYR A 188 23.20 7.78 7.68
C TYR A 188 21.73 7.73 8.08
N LYS A 189 21.09 8.91 8.18
CA LYS A 189 19.62 9.00 8.23
C LYS A 189 19.03 8.52 6.91
N PHE A 190 17.93 7.78 6.98
CA PHE A 190 17.46 7.03 5.83
C PHE A 190 15.93 7.09 5.73
N ASN A 191 15.38 7.14 4.51
CA ASN A 191 13.93 7.11 4.29
C ASN A 191 13.51 5.66 4.04
N PHE A 192 12.71 5.10 4.94
CA PHE A 192 12.25 3.72 4.85
C PHE A 192 10.94 3.64 4.06
N LEU A 193 10.85 2.73 3.09
CA LEU A 193 9.59 2.42 2.41
C LEU A 193 8.96 1.19 3.06
N SER A 194 7.80 1.37 3.68
CA SER A 194 7.07 0.28 4.32
C SER A 194 6.18 -0.44 3.31
N VAL A 195 6.43 -1.75 3.14
CA VAL A 195 5.76 -2.59 2.12
C VAL A 195 5.25 -3.93 2.66
N LEU A 196 5.82 -4.45 3.75
CA LEU A 196 5.31 -5.64 4.40
C LEU A 196 4.28 -5.23 5.46
N PRO A 197 3.32 -6.07 5.85
CA PRO A 197 2.29 -5.64 6.80
C PRO A 197 2.86 -5.39 8.21
N LEU A 198 2.47 -4.30 8.86
CA LEU A 198 2.86 -3.94 10.24
C LEU A 198 2.33 -4.92 11.30
N SER A 199 1.45 -5.85 10.91
CA SER A 199 1.02 -6.95 11.76
C SER A 199 2.09 -8.02 11.97
N HIS A 200 3.16 -8.01 11.18
CA HIS A 200 4.30 -8.91 11.34
C HIS A 200 5.43 -8.22 12.06
N MET A 201 6.00 -8.87 13.07
CA MET A 201 7.08 -8.31 13.87
C MET A 201 8.31 -7.93 13.04
N PHE A 202 8.55 -8.55 11.88
CA PHE A 202 9.67 -8.19 11.01
C PHE A 202 9.52 -6.76 10.47
N GLU A 203 8.37 -6.44 9.85
CA GLU A 203 8.10 -5.07 9.41
C GLU A 203 7.96 -4.14 10.60
N GLN A 204 7.22 -4.54 11.63
CA GLN A 204 6.95 -3.68 12.77
C GLN A 204 8.24 -3.24 13.47
N THR A 205 9.22 -4.13 13.58
CA THR A 205 10.53 -3.80 14.18
C THR A 205 11.40 -3.03 13.20
N VAL A 206 11.60 -3.55 11.98
CA VAL A 206 12.60 -3.00 11.03
C VAL A 206 12.08 -1.78 10.27
N GLY A 207 10.81 -1.78 9.89
CA GLY A 207 10.18 -0.77 9.05
C GLY A 207 9.36 0.27 9.78
N PHE A 208 9.14 0.09 11.09
CA PHE A 208 8.38 1.02 11.92
C PHE A 208 9.14 1.45 13.18
N LEU A 209 9.42 0.56 14.13
CA LEU A 209 10.02 0.95 15.40
C LEU A 209 11.50 1.36 15.28
N ALA A 210 12.31 0.68 14.45
CA ALA A 210 13.72 1.02 14.24
C ALA A 210 13.91 2.41 13.58
N PRO A 211 13.20 2.78 12.50
CA PRO A 211 13.25 4.13 11.98
C PRO A 211 12.79 5.15 13.04
N LEU A 212 11.70 4.89 13.77
CA LEU A 212 11.23 5.80 14.82
C LEU A 212 12.28 6.04 15.91
N TYR A 213 12.95 4.98 16.38
CA TYR A 213 14.07 5.04 17.33
C TYR A 213 15.18 5.96 16.83
N ARG A 214 15.56 5.84 15.55
CA ARG A 214 16.64 6.61 14.94
C ARG A 214 16.32 8.06 14.59
N GLY A 215 15.04 8.44 14.50
CA GLY A 215 14.67 9.73 13.88
C GLY A 215 14.50 9.65 12.36
N ASP A 216 14.30 8.41 11.90
CA ASP A 216 13.92 7.89 10.59
C ASP A 216 12.61 8.45 9.98
N LYS A 217 12.58 8.79 8.70
CA LYS A 217 11.31 9.00 7.97
C LYS A 217 10.80 7.68 7.40
N ILE A 218 9.51 7.40 7.55
CA ILE A 218 8.82 6.23 7.00
C ILE A 218 7.83 6.67 5.92
N VAL A 219 7.81 5.96 4.81
CA VAL A 219 6.89 6.20 3.70
C VAL A 219 5.92 5.04 3.61
N TYR A 220 4.63 5.37 3.69
CA TYR A 220 3.51 4.45 3.54
C TYR A 220 2.85 4.66 2.18
N LEU A 221 2.48 3.55 1.54
CA LEU A 221 1.70 3.55 0.31
C LEU A 221 0.32 2.96 0.63
N ARG A 222 -0.75 3.65 0.24
CA ARG A 222 -2.12 3.10 0.33
C ARG A 222 -2.22 1.77 -0.43
N THR A 223 -1.47 1.65 -1.52
CA THR A 223 -1.54 0.49 -2.41
C THR A 223 -0.14 -0.01 -2.74
N ILE A 224 0.11 -1.30 -2.51
CA ILE A 224 1.42 -1.95 -2.63
C ILE A 224 1.51 -2.66 -3.99
N LYS A 225 1.41 -1.88 -5.05
CA LYS A 225 1.60 -2.35 -6.43
C LYS A 225 3.00 -2.02 -6.93
N PRO A 226 3.52 -2.76 -7.92
CA PRO A 226 4.83 -2.47 -8.49
C PRO A 226 5.00 -1.01 -8.95
N SER A 227 4.00 -0.45 -9.64
CA SER A 227 4.01 0.96 -10.08
C SER A 227 4.15 1.93 -8.91
N SER A 228 3.31 1.79 -7.88
CA SER A 228 3.29 2.64 -6.69
C SER A 228 4.57 2.53 -5.87
N ILE A 229 5.14 1.32 -5.76
CA ILE A 229 6.45 1.10 -5.11
C ILE A 229 7.53 1.85 -5.87
N MET A 230 7.58 1.72 -7.20
CA MET A 230 8.58 2.39 -8.02
C MET A 230 8.44 3.92 -7.99
N ASP A 231 7.22 4.44 -7.93
CA ASP A 231 6.97 5.88 -7.76
C ASP A 231 7.45 6.36 -6.38
N GLY A 232 7.12 5.62 -5.30
CA GLY A 232 7.60 5.92 -3.96
C GLY A 232 9.14 5.92 -3.87
N LEU A 233 9.79 4.88 -4.41
CA LEU A 233 11.24 4.76 -4.48
C LEU A 233 11.91 5.96 -5.19
N ARG A 234 11.30 6.43 -6.28
CA ARG A 234 11.82 7.54 -7.09
C ARG A 234 11.60 8.90 -6.44
N ASP A 235 10.41 9.14 -5.93
CA ASP A 235 9.95 10.48 -5.57
C ASP A 235 10.21 10.83 -4.11
N GLU A 236 10.24 9.84 -3.20
CA GLU A 236 10.36 10.09 -1.75
C GLU A 236 11.78 9.97 -1.20
N GLY A 237 12.76 9.77 -2.10
CA GLY A 237 14.16 9.63 -1.75
C GLY A 237 14.42 8.43 -0.83
N ILE A 238 13.71 7.31 -1.07
CA ILE A 238 13.85 6.08 -0.29
C ILE A 238 15.28 5.55 -0.37
N SER A 239 15.80 5.09 0.77
CA SER A 239 17.14 4.52 0.91
C SER A 239 17.13 3.02 1.20
N SER A 240 16.06 2.54 1.84
CA SER A 240 15.93 1.15 2.23
C SER A 240 14.47 0.70 2.31
N MET A 241 14.27 -0.58 2.16
CA MET A 241 13.00 -1.26 2.40
C MET A 241 13.26 -2.68 2.89
N THR A 242 12.30 -3.24 3.60
CA THR A 242 12.21 -4.68 3.82
C THR A 242 11.75 -5.37 2.54
N ALA A 243 12.25 -6.57 2.33
CA ALA A 243 11.85 -7.40 1.21
C ALA A 243 12.01 -8.87 1.59
N VAL A 244 10.93 -9.64 1.50
CA VAL A 244 11.02 -11.10 1.60
C VAL A 244 11.73 -11.67 0.36
N PRO A 245 12.43 -12.81 0.45
CA PRO A 245 13.15 -13.41 -0.68
C PRO A 245 12.29 -13.55 -1.96
N ARG A 246 11.01 -13.93 -1.81
CA ARG A 246 10.10 -14.05 -2.96
C ARG A 246 9.86 -12.72 -3.67
N PHE A 247 9.77 -11.62 -2.93
CA PHE A 247 9.60 -10.30 -3.51
C PHE A 247 10.87 -9.86 -4.28
N LEU A 248 12.05 -10.12 -3.71
CA LEU A 248 13.32 -9.91 -4.40
C LEU A 248 13.41 -10.74 -5.69
N LEU A 249 12.94 -11.98 -5.69
CA LEU A 249 12.90 -12.83 -6.88
C LEU A 249 11.95 -12.26 -7.96
N LEU A 250 10.77 -11.77 -7.57
CA LEU A 250 9.83 -11.14 -8.50
C LEU A 250 10.43 -9.89 -9.18
N LEU A 251 11.15 -9.08 -8.41
CA LEU A 251 11.86 -7.92 -8.95
C LEU A 251 13.00 -8.34 -9.89
N LYS A 252 13.80 -9.34 -9.52
CA LYS A 252 14.86 -9.93 -10.38
C LYS A 252 14.27 -10.37 -11.72
N ASN A 253 13.24 -11.21 -11.70
CA ASN A 253 12.59 -11.75 -12.90
C ASN A 253 11.98 -10.65 -13.78
N THR A 254 11.51 -9.56 -13.17
CA THR A 254 10.99 -8.40 -13.92
C THR A 254 12.11 -7.63 -14.61
N ILE A 255 13.24 -7.42 -13.93
CA ILE A 255 14.44 -6.80 -14.51
C ILE A 255 14.97 -7.66 -15.66
N GLU A 256 15.12 -8.97 -15.45
CA GLU A 256 15.63 -9.89 -16.48
C GLU A 256 14.74 -9.90 -17.72
N ARG A 257 13.41 -9.99 -17.57
CA ARG A 257 12.49 -9.90 -18.71
C ARG A 257 12.59 -8.57 -19.45
N GLU A 258 12.76 -7.46 -18.73
CA GLU A 258 12.92 -6.15 -19.38
C GLU A 258 14.25 -6.06 -20.15
N LEU A 259 15.33 -6.63 -19.61
CA LEU A 259 16.61 -6.70 -20.31
C LEU A 259 16.52 -7.62 -21.53
N ASP A 260 15.88 -8.78 -21.41
CA ASP A 260 15.66 -9.73 -22.49
C ASP A 260 14.87 -9.07 -23.64
N SER A 261 13.80 -8.34 -23.31
CA SER A 261 12.99 -7.61 -24.30
C SER A 261 13.75 -6.52 -25.07
N LYS A 262 14.90 -6.08 -24.55
CA LYS A 262 15.78 -5.09 -25.17
C LYS A 262 17.03 -5.72 -25.79
N GLY A 263 17.15 -7.05 -25.81
CA GLY A 263 18.35 -7.75 -26.25
C GLY A 263 19.56 -7.50 -25.35
N LEU A 264 19.36 -7.03 -24.12
CA LEU A 264 20.44 -6.56 -23.24
C LEU A 264 21.04 -7.64 -22.33
N LYS A 265 20.51 -8.86 -22.35
CA LYS A 265 20.88 -9.94 -21.42
C LYS A 265 22.33 -10.38 -21.55
N THR A 266 22.80 -10.58 -22.79
CA THR A 266 24.15 -11.04 -23.12
C THR A 266 25.23 -10.07 -22.66
N PHE A 267 24.92 -8.78 -22.61
CA PHE A 267 25.83 -7.73 -22.19
C PHE A 267 26.09 -7.69 -20.68
N LEU A 268 25.32 -8.42 -19.87
CA LEU A 268 25.64 -8.66 -18.45
C LEU A 268 26.93 -9.47 -18.27
N ARG A 269 27.41 -10.16 -19.31
CA ARG A 269 28.68 -10.93 -19.31
C ARG A 269 29.91 -10.04 -19.46
N THR A 270 29.76 -8.81 -19.95
CA THR A 270 30.88 -7.87 -20.15
C THR A 270 31.03 -6.95 -18.92
N PRO A 271 32.19 -6.88 -18.24
CA PRO A 271 32.34 -6.13 -16.99
C PRO A 271 31.98 -4.64 -17.08
N VAL A 272 32.37 -3.97 -18.17
CA VAL A 272 32.09 -2.54 -18.40
C VAL A 272 30.60 -2.30 -18.58
N LEU A 273 29.98 -3.11 -19.45
CA LEU A 273 28.57 -2.95 -19.81
C LEU A 273 27.64 -3.39 -18.66
N LYS A 274 28.05 -4.38 -17.87
CA LYS A 274 27.44 -4.75 -16.58
C LYS A 274 27.38 -3.56 -15.62
N LYS A 275 28.47 -2.77 -15.47
CA LYS A 275 28.47 -1.56 -14.63
C LYS A 275 27.50 -0.49 -15.14
N ILE A 276 27.41 -0.29 -16.46
CA ILE A 276 26.47 0.66 -17.08
C ILE A 276 25.03 0.22 -16.85
N ILE A 277 24.71 -1.04 -17.15
CA ILE A 277 23.37 -1.62 -16.94
C ILE A 277 22.98 -1.55 -15.46
N ALA A 278 23.89 -1.90 -14.54
CA ALA A 278 23.65 -1.78 -13.10
C ALA A 278 23.35 -0.34 -12.69
N ARG A 279 24.08 0.66 -13.22
CA ARG A 279 23.80 2.08 -12.95
C ARG A 279 22.42 2.50 -13.47
N LEU A 280 22.02 2.05 -14.66
CA LEU A 280 20.69 2.33 -15.22
C LEU A 280 19.57 1.69 -14.39
N ILE A 281 19.78 0.45 -13.94
CA ILE A 281 18.84 -0.23 -13.04
C ILE A 281 18.74 0.53 -11.71
N ARG A 282 19.87 0.84 -11.06
CA ARG A 282 19.88 1.63 -9.80
C ARG A 282 19.14 2.97 -9.95
N LYS A 283 19.31 3.66 -11.09
CA LYS A 283 18.60 4.92 -11.36
C LYS A 283 17.07 4.75 -11.34
N LYS A 284 16.54 3.58 -11.73
CA LYS A 284 15.09 3.30 -11.65
C LYS A 284 14.58 3.18 -10.21
N PHE A 285 15.39 2.65 -9.30
CA PHE A 285 15.08 2.54 -7.86
C PHE A 285 15.23 3.89 -7.14
N GLY A 286 15.59 4.96 -7.84
CA GLY A 286 15.84 6.27 -7.24
C GLY A 286 17.31 6.45 -6.86
N HIS A 287 17.74 7.71 -6.81
CA HIS A 287 19.15 8.06 -6.57
C HIS A 287 19.64 7.74 -5.15
N ASN A 288 18.71 7.58 -4.19
CA ASN A 288 19.02 7.37 -2.77
C ASN A 288 18.93 5.92 -2.33
N PHE A 289 18.33 5.02 -3.13
CA PHE A 289 18.13 3.64 -2.71
C PHE A 289 19.46 2.88 -2.61
N ARG A 290 19.69 2.19 -1.50
CA ARG A 290 20.94 1.51 -1.19
C ARG A 290 20.77 0.07 -0.74
N MET A 291 19.69 -0.26 -0.03
CA MET A 291 19.66 -1.48 0.78
C MET A 291 18.29 -2.18 0.79
N PHE A 292 18.32 -3.49 0.59
CA PHE A 292 17.23 -4.39 0.95
C PHE A 292 17.53 -5.03 2.31
N ILE A 293 16.53 -5.09 3.17
CA ILE A 293 16.59 -5.84 4.43
C ILE A 293 15.73 -7.09 4.25
N SER A 294 16.35 -8.27 4.28
CA SER A 294 15.71 -9.54 3.97
C SER A 294 15.55 -10.41 5.21
N GLY A 295 14.41 -11.11 5.31
CA GLY A 295 14.09 -11.98 6.43
C GLY A 295 12.78 -12.75 6.19
N GLY A 296 12.36 -13.54 7.16
CA GLY A 296 11.11 -14.33 7.15
C GLY A 296 11.16 -15.64 6.34
N ALA A 297 12.16 -15.80 5.46
CA ALA A 297 12.51 -17.03 4.77
C ALA A 297 13.99 -17.01 4.39
N GLY A 298 14.57 -18.18 4.11
CA GLY A 298 15.96 -18.28 3.65
C GLY A 298 16.15 -17.56 2.32
N LEU A 299 17.22 -16.77 2.19
CA LEU A 299 17.55 -16.08 0.95
C LEU A 299 18.45 -16.96 0.07
N PRO A 300 18.03 -17.31 -1.16
CA PRO A 300 18.89 -18.05 -2.06
C PRO A 300 20.18 -17.29 -2.38
N ARG A 301 21.30 -18.00 -2.31
CA ARG A 301 22.66 -17.56 -2.63
C ARG A 301 22.76 -16.75 -3.94
N GLU A 302 22.18 -17.29 -5.01
CA GLU A 302 22.16 -16.63 -6.32
C GLU A 302 21.39 -15.30 -6.29
N LEU A 303 20.27 -15.25 -5.56
CA LEU A 303 19.44 -14.06 -5.43
C LEU A 303 20.18 -12.97 -4.65
N PHE A 304 20.85 -13.32 -3.55
CA PHE A 304 21.73 -12.42 -2.80
C PHE A 304 22.80 -11.82 -3.72
N ASN A 305 23.50 -12.69 -4.47
CA ASN A 305 24.57 -12.28 -5.37
C ASN A 305 24.09 -11.42 -6.53
N PHE A 306 22.90 -11.67 -7.07
CA PHE A 306 22.30 -10.83 -8.12
C PHE A 306 22.18 -9.37 -7.65
N TRP A 307 21.56 -9.14 -6.50
CA TRP A 307 21.34 -7.80 -5.96
C TRP A 307 22.64 -7.12 -5.53
N LYS A 308 23.55 -7.87 -4.88
CA LYS A 308 24.90 -7.39 -4.54
C LYS A 308 25.67 -6.94 -5.78
N ASN A 309 25.61 -7.71 -6.86
CA ASN A 309 26.28 -7.39 -8.14
C ASN A 309 25.68 -6.16 -8.85
N LEU A 310 24.42 -5.83 -8.61
CA LEU A 310 23.80 -4.57 -9.06
C LEU A 310 24.22 -3.36 -8.20
N GLY A 311 24.97 -3.58 -7.13
CA GLY A 311 25.47 -2.56 -6.22
C GLY A 311 24.50 -2.17 -5.11
N PHE A 312 23.51 -3.02 -4.80
CA PHE A 312 22.68 -2.87 -3.62
C PHE A 312 23.27 -3.67 -2.45
N LYS A 313 23.04 -3.20 -1.23
CA LYS A 313 23.27 -3.96 0.00
C LYS A 313 22.09 -4.88 0.24
N VAL A 314 22.36 -6.10 0.68
CA VAL A 314 21.32 -7.07 1.08
C VAL A 314 21.63 -7.52 2.50
N VAL A 315 20.95 -6.93 3.47
CA VAL A 315 21.11 -7.25 4.89
C VAL A 315 20.12 -8.34 5.23
N GLU A 316 20.59 -9.59 5.23
CA GLU A 316 19.79 -10.74 5.65
C GLU A 316 19.87 -10.92 7.17
N GLY A 317 18.73 -11.21 7.80
CA GLY A 317 18.64 -11.55 9.21
C GLY A 317 17.64 -12.66 9.50
N TYR A 318 17.77 -13.24 10.68
CA TYR A 318 16.98 -14.38 11.13
C TYR A 318 16.35 -14.14 12.50
N GLY A 319 15.14 -14.67 12.64
CA GLY A 319 14.52 -14.93 13.92
C GLY A 319 13.01 -15.14 13.79
N LEU A 320 12.34 -15.14 14.94
CA LEU A 320 10.93 -15.52 15.08
C LEU A 320 10.18 -14.48 15.89
N THR A 321 8.86 -14.40 15.73
CA THR A 321 7.99 -13.51 16.51
C THR A 321 8.26 -13.60 18.02
N GLU A 322 8.50 -14.82 18.52
CA GLU A 322 8.84 -15.14 19.91
C GLU A 322 10.17 -14.52 20.41
N CYS A 323 11.00 -13.96 19.52
CA CYS A 323 12.27 -13.28 19.85
C CYS A 323 12.26 -11.79 19.49
N SER A 324 11.07 -11.24 19.17
CA SER A 324 10.73 -9.83 18.94
C SER A 324 11.34 -9.01 17.78
N PRO A 325 11.64 -9.51 16.55
CA PRO A 325 11.80 -10.88 16.12
C PRO A 325 13.26 -11.29 15.86
N ILE A 326 14.22 -10.36 15.91
CA ILE A 326 15.54 -10.58 15.30
C ILE A 326 16.48 -11.24 16.31
N ILE A 327 17.10 -12.36 15.93
CA ILE A 327 18.11 -13.06 16.73
C ILE A 327 19.51 -12.75 16.20
N SER A 328 19.66 -12.73 14.87
CA SER A 328 20.91 -12.44 14.18
C SER A 328 20.66 -11.64 12.92
N ALA A 329 21.67 -10.88 12.50
CA ALA A 329 21.65 -10.19 11.22
C ALA A 329 23.06 -9.99 10.66
N ASN A 330 23.15 -9.84 9.33
CA ASN A 330 24.30 -9.21 8.71
C ASN A 330 24.38 -7.73 9.10
N THR A 331 25.54 -7.10 8.94
CA THR A 331 25.70 -5.66 9.18
C THR A 331 25.60 -4.89 7.87
N PHE A 332 25.55 -3.56 7.93
CA PHE A 332 25.57 -2.71 6.72
C PHE A 332 26.87 -2.82 5.92
N ASN A 333 28.00 -3.08 6.59
CA ASN A 333 29.31 -3.17 5.96
C ASN A 333 29.69 -4.60 5.57
N GLU A 334 29.28 -5.59 6.37
CA GLU A 334 29.62 -7.00 6.19
C GLU A 334 28.37 -7.83 5.91
N GLN A 335 28.24 -8.29 4.66
CA GLN A 335 27.22 -9.25 4.24
C GLN A 335 27.88 -10.51 3.72
N THR A 336 27.54 -11.65 4.33
CA THR A 336 28.04 -12.96 3.93
C THR A 336 26.93 -13.73 3.23
N GLU A 337 27.23 -14.24 2.04
CA GLU A 337 26.30 -15.04 1.25
C GLU A 337 25.89 -16.31 2.01
N GLY A 338 24.57 -16.58 2.07
CA GLY A 338 24.02 -17.77 2.72
C GLY A 338 24.06 -17.75 4.24
N SER A 339 24.60 -16.70 4.85
CA SER A 339 24.59 -16.51 6.30
C SER A 339 23.55 -15.46 6.71
N VAL A 340 22.87 -15.72 7.81
CA VAL A 340 21.97 -14.77 8.48
C VAL A 340 22.72 -13.85 9.46
N GLY A 341 24.05 -13.81 9.33
CA GLY A 341 24.97 -12.96 10.08
C GLY A 341 25.24 -13.43 11.51
N LYS A 342 25.64 -12.49 12.36
CA LYS A 342 26.03 -12.76 13.76
C LYS A 342 24.88 -12.43 14.72
N VAL A 343 24.93 -13.05 15.90
CA VAL A 343 23.95 -12.84 16.98
C VAL A 343 23.93 -11.37 17.42
N LEU A 344 22.73 -10.84 17.67
CA LEU A 344 22.57 -9.49 18.19
C LEU A 344 23.10 -9.36 19.61
N LYS A 345 23.57 -8.15 19.96
CA LYS A 345 23.96 -7.83 21.34
C LYS A 345 22.82 -8.07 22.33
N GLY A 346 23.11 -8.74 23.44
CA GLY A 346 22.11 -9.06 24.48
C GLY A 346 21.31 -10.34 24.22
N VAL A 347 21.42 -10.92 23.01
CA VAL A 347 20.89 -12.25 22.70
C VAL A 347 22.00 -13.28 22.88
N ARG A 348 21.70 -14.38 23.54
CA ARG A 348 22.56 -15.55 23.63
C ARG A 348 21.93 -16.69 22.85
N ILE A 349 22.75 -17.44 22.13
CA ILE A 349 22.34 -18.67 21.47
C ILE A 349 23.22 -19.82 21.92
N LYS A 350 22.69 -21.04 21.84
CA LYS A 350 23.47 -22.28 21.85
C LYS A 350 22.82 -23.28 20.91
N LEU A 351 23.61 -24.23 20.42
CA LEU A 351 23.10 -25.34 19.61
C LEU A 351 22.90 -26.56 20.51
N ASP A 352 21.74 -27.20 20.42
CA ASP A 352 21.43 -28.48 21.05
C ASP A 352 20.97 -29.45 19.97
N ASN A 353 21.77 -30.48 19.65
CA ASN A 353 21.54 -31.34 18.47
C ASN A 353 21.27 -30.54 17.18
N LYS A 354 22.09 -29.51 16.94
CA LYS A 354 21.97 -28.51 15.85
C LYS A 354 20.79 -27.52 15.98
N GLU A 355 19.87 -27.70 16.93
CA GLU A 355 18.73 -26.80 17.14
C GLU A 355 19.17 -25.51 17.80
N ILE A 356 18.76 -24.36 17.26
CA ILE A 356 19.04 -23.06 17.86
C ILE A 356 18.17 -22.89 19.11
N LEU A 357 18.83 -22.73 20.25
CA LEU A 357 18.21 -22.34 21.51
C LEU A 357 18.57 -20.90 21.84
N VAL A 358 17.59 -20.10 22.25
CA VAL A 358 17.74 -18.64 22.42
C VAL A 358 17.42 -18.22 23.85
N LYS A 359 18.20 -17.28 24.38
CA LYS A 359 17.95 -16.64 25.68
C LYS A 359 18.37 -15.17 25.63
N GLY A 360 17.49 -14.28 26.08
CA GLY A 360 17.76 -12.84 26.13
C GLY A 360 16.50 -12.05 26.42
N ASP A 361 16.66 -10.74 26.61
CA ASP A 361 15.55 -9.85 26.98
C ASP A 361 14.50 -9.71 25.88
N SER A 362 14.83 -10.05 24.63
CA SER A 362 13.89 -10.01 23.50
C SER A 362 13.01 -11.26 23.37
N VAL A 363 13.27 -12.31 24.15
CA VAL A 363 12.49 -13.55 24.14
C VAL A 363 11.18 -13.32 24.89
N PHE A 364 10.07 -13.67 24.24
CA PHE A 364 8.71 -13.59 24.77
C PHE A 364 8.54 -14.34 26.10
N SER A 365 7.49 -14.02 26.85
CA SER A 365 7.19 -14.68 28.13
C SER A 365 6.37 -15.97 27.98
N GLY A 366 5.79 -16.22 26.80
CA GLY A 366 4.95 -17.38 26.53
C GLY A 366 3.80 -17.09 25.59
N TYR A 367 2.96 -18.11 25.37
CA TYR A 367 1.77 -18.00 24.54
C TYR A 367 0.55 -17.63 25.39
N TYR A 368 -0.25 -16.67 24.90
CA TYR A 368 -1.46 -16.18 25.54
C TYR A 368 -2.46 -17.32 25.76
N GLN A 369 -2.85 -17.51 27.02
CA GLN A 369 -3.80 -18.54 27.47
C GLN A 369 -3.43 -19.96 27.01
N ASN A 370 -2.14 -20.25 26.80
CA ASN A 370 -1.69 -21.57 26.36
C ASN A 370 -0.42 -21.99 27.12
N SER A 371 -0.61 -22.40 28.38
CA SER A 371 0.46 -22.85 29.27
C SER A 371 1.18 -24.07 28.72
N GLN A 372 0.44 -25.04 28.17
CA GLN A 372 1.02 -26.27 27.60
C GLN A 372 1.96 -25.97 26.43
N ALA A 373 1.59 -25.08 25.50
CA ALA A 373 2.48 -24.69 24.41
C ALA A 373 3.68 -23.88 24.91
N THR A 374 3.48 -23.09 25.97
CA THR A 374 4.55 -22.30 26.60
C THR A 374 5.60 -23.21 27.23
N GLU A 375 5.20 -24.13 28.09
CA GLU A 375 6.10 -25.11 28.70
C GLU A 375 6.84 -25.94 27.65
N LYS A 376 6.12 -26.38 26.60
CA LYS A 376 6.74 -27.12 25.48
C LYS A 376 7.72 -26.27 24.68
N ALA A 377 7.57 -24.95 24.61
CA ALA A 377 8.47 -24.07 23.87
C ALA A 377 9.77 -23.77 24.62
N PHE A 378 9.78 -23.90 25.94
CA PHE A 378 10.97 -23.68 26.76
C PHE A 378 11.62 -25.00 27.19
N GLY A 379 12.90 -24.94 27.52
CA GLY A 379 13.66 -26.03 28.14
C GLY A 379 14.86 -25.46 28.90
N ASN A 380 14.96 -25.73 30.21
CA ASN A 380 16.03 -25.21 31.07
C ASN A 380 16.25 -23.68 30.97
N GLY A 381 15.16 -22.92 30.79
CA GLY A 381 15.18 -21.46 30.64
C GLY A 381 15.72 -20.95 29.30
N TRP A 382 15.77 -21.80 28.27
CA TRP A 382 16.05 -21.45 26.88
C TRP A 382 14.81 -21.67 26.01
N PHE A 383 14.56 -20.78 25.06
CA PHE A 383 13.52 -20.94 24.06
C PHE A 383 14.02 -21.83 22.92
N LYS A 384 13.22 -22.83 22.54
CA LYS A 384 13.48 -23.76 21.44
C LYS A 384 12.89 -23.20 20.15
N THR A 385 13.74 -22.80 19.21
CA THR A 385 13.29 -22.21 17.93
C THR A 385 12.65 -23.24 17.00
N GLY A 386 13.05 -24.51 17.12
CA GLY A 386 12.74 -25.55 16.15
C GLY A 386 13.50 -25.41 14.83
N ASP A 387 14.49 -24.52 14.73
CA ASP A 387 15.30 -24.32 13.52
C ASP A 387 16.73 -24.84 13.74
N PHE A 388 17.27 -25.51 12.72
CA PHE A 388 18.61 -26.07 12.70
C PHE A 388 19.61 -25.12 12.06
N ALA A 389 20.82 -25.05 12.62
CA ALA A 389 21.88 -24.22 12.07
C ALA A 389 23.29 -24.75 12.37
N GLU A 390 24.24 -24.19 11.62
CA GLU A 390 25.68 -24.26 11.87
C GLU A 390 26.21 -22.86 12.17
N ILE A 391 27.27 -22.78 12.98
CA ILE A 391 27.96 -21.53 13.32
C ILE A 391 29.42 -21.69 12.86
N ASP A 392 29.89 -20.75 12.04
CA ASP A 392 31.29 -20.74 11.58
C ASP A 392 32.25 -20.21 12.66
N ALA A 393 33.56 -20.28 12.40
CA ALA A 393 34.60 -19.79 13.31
C ALA A 393 34.51 -18.28 13.59
N ASP A 394 33.89 -17.52 12.70
CA ASP A 394 33.66 -16.07 12.84
C ASP A 394 32.36 -15.74 13.61
N GLY A 395 31.63 -16.75 14.06
CA GLY A 395 30.36 -16.63 14.78
C GLY A 395 29.16 -16.31 13.88
N ARG A 396 29.27 -16.55 12.57
CA ARG A 396 28.16 -16.37 11.63
C ARG A 396 27.28 -17.61 11.58
N ILE A 397 25.98 -17.39 11.48
CA ILE A 397 24.97 -18.46 11.53
C ILE A 397 24.53 -18.81 10.10
N PHE A 398 24.41 -20.10 9.83
CA PHE A 398 23.90 -20.67 8.58
C PHE A 398 22.71 -21.58 8.90
N ILE A 399 21.52 -21.17 8.49
CA ILE A 399 20.28 -21.95 8.71
C ILE A 399 20.27 -23.15 7.77
N LYS A 400 19.96 -24.34 8.29
CA LYS A 400 19.91 -25.61 7.54
C LYS A 400 18.48 -26.10 7.29
N GLY A 401 17.52 -25.66 8.10
CA GLY A 401 16.12 -25.99 7.92
C GLY A 401 15.39 -26.05 9.26
N ARG A 402 14.18 -26.62 9.25
CA ARG A 402 13.31 -26.66 10.43
C ARG A 402 13.13 -28.09 10.92
N LYS A 403 13.29 -28.33 12.22
CA LYS A 403 13.22 -29.65 12.87
C LYS A 403 11.96 -30.45 12.53
N LYS A 404 10.81 -29.78 12.37
CA LYS A 404 9.53 -30.41 12.02
C LYS A 404 9.36 -30.71 10.53
N ASP A 405 10.12 -30.02 9.69
CA ASP A 405 10.07 -30.17 8.24
C ASP A 405 11.20 -31.10 7.75
N VAL A 406 12.14 -31.49 8.63
CA VAL A 406 13.17 -32.48 8.29
C VAL A 406 12.51 -33.80 7.97
N ILE A 407 12.78 -34.28 6.76
CA ILE A 407 12.35 -35.60 6.29
C ILE A 407 13.42 -36.57 6.74
N VAL A 408 13.03 -37.58 7.50
CA VAL A 408 13.94 -38.67 7.90
C VAL A 408 13.62 -39.86 7.03
N ASN A 409 14.51 -40.15 6.08
CA ASN A 409 14.34 -41.29 5.18
C ASN A 409 14.52 -42.63 5.94
N ALA A 410 14.18 -43.74 5.29
CA ALA A 410 14.34 -45.09 5.86
C ALA A 410 15.79 -45.42 6.28
N SER A 411 16.79 -44.71 5.75
CA SER A 411 18.21 -44.83 6.12
C SER A 411 18.62 -43.97 7.33
N GLY A 412 17.68 -43.25 7.95
CA GLY A 412 17.92 -42.41 9.13
C GLY A 412 18.64 -41.09 8.84
N ILE A 413 18.72 -40.67 7.58
CA ILE A 413 19.36 -39.42 7.17
C ILE A 413 18.37 -38.27 7.19
N ASN A 414 18.78 -37.15 7.78
CA ASN A 414 18.03 -35.91 7.81
C ASN A 414 18.13 -35.20 6.46
N ILE A 415 17.02 -35.16 5.73
CA ILE A 415 16.88 -34.46 4.46
C ILE A 415 16.15 -33.15 4.71
N TYR A 416 16.70 -32.05 4.19
CA TYR A 416 16.15 -30.71 4.34
C TYR A 416 15.38 -30.32 3.08
N PRO A 417 14.03 -30.21 3.12
CA PRO A 417 13.21 -29.92 1.95
C PRO A 417 13.64 -28.68 1.17
N ASP A 418 14.08 -27.63 1.88
CA ASP A 418 14.46 -26.35 1.29
C ASP A 418 15.68 -26.49 0.35
N GLU A 419 16.58 -27.45 0.59
CA GLU A 419 17.71 -27.74 -0.31
C GLU A 419 17.22 -28.32 -1.63
N ILE A 420 16.27 -29.25 -1.56
CA ILE A 420 15.66 -29.91 -2.72
C ILE A 420 14.81 -28.91 -3.52
N GLU A 421 14.02 -28.07 -2.84
CA GLU A 421 13.24 -27.00 -3.46
C GLU A 421 14.14 -26.01 -4.23
N ASN A 422 15.32 -25.69 -3.70
CA ASN A 422 16.29 -24.83 -4.37
C ASN A 422 16.87 -25.45 -5.65
N VAL A 423 16.97 -26.78 -5.73
CA VAL A 423 17.37 -27.50 -6.94
C VAL A 423 16.22 -27.50 -7.95
N LEU A 424 15.03 -27.94 -7.52
CA LEU A 424 13.82 -28.01 -8.37
C LEU A 424 13.49 -26.66 -9.02
N ASN A 425 13.53 -25.58 -8.24
CA ASN A 425 13.18 -24.24 -8.71
C ASN A 425 14.12 -23.66 -9.77
N LYS A 426 15.28 -24.29 -10.01
CA LYS A 426 16.22 -23.91 -11.09
C LYS A 426 15.89 -24.59 -12.42
N ILE A 427 15.12 -25.69 -12.40
CA ILE A 427 14.86 -26.50 -13.58
C ILE A 427 13.87 -25.77 -14.51
N LYS A 428 14.16 -25.79 -15.80
CA LYS A 428 13.33 -25.12 -16.81
C LYS A 428 11.93 -25.75 -16.83
N GLY A 429 10.93 -24.93 -16.54
CA GLY A 429 9.53 -25.34 -16.56
C GLY A 429 8.86 -25.33 -15.19
N VAL A 430 9.65 -25.41 -14.12
CA VAL A 430 9.18 -25.22 -12.75
C VAL A 430 8.96 -23.72 -12.49
N LYS A 431 7.78 -23.38 -11.97
CA LYS A 431 7.39 -22.04 -11.50
C LYS A 431 7.67 -21.88 -10.01
N ASP A 432 7.38 -22.91 -9.22
CA ASP A 432 7.73 -23.04 -7.81
C ASP A 432 7.66 -24.52 -7.38
N SER A 433 8.18 -24.87 -6.21
CA SER A 433 8.13 -26.24 -5.68
C SER A 433 7.93 -26.27 -4.16
N CYS A 434 7.23 -27.29 -3.67
CA CYS A 434 7.07 -27.58 -2.25
C CYS A 434 7.46 -29.04 -1.99
N VAL A 435 8.44 -29.28 -1.14
CA VAL A 435 8.91 -30.63 -0.80
C VAL A 435 8.37 -31.04 0.58
N LEU A 436 7.79 -32.23 0.65
CA LEU A 436 7.09 -32.79 1.80
C LEU A 436 7.65 -34.18 2.13
N GLY A 437 7.70 -34.52 3.42
CA GLY A 437 7.84 -35.91 3.87
C GLY A 437 6.46 -36.56 3.90
N LEU A 438 6.29 -37.64 3.14
CA LEU A 438 5.10 -38.48 3.17
C LEU A 438 5.46 -39.82 3.82
N ASP A 439 4.76 -40.15 4.90
CA ASP A 439 4.95 -41.38 5.63
C ASP A 439 4.33 -42.55 4.86
N LYS A 440 5.16 -43.52 4.45
CA LYS A 440 4.73 -44.77 3.82
C LYS A 440 4.94 -46.01 4.69
N GLY A 441 5.22 -45.85 5.98
CA GLY A 441 5.31 -46.93 6.96
C GLY A 441 6.72 -47.42 7.31
N GLU A 442 7.74 -47.16 6.47
CA GLU A 442 9.16 -47.51 6.73
C GLU A 442 10.08 -46.28 6.88
N GLY A 443 9.50 -45.08 6.93
CA GLY A 443 10.19 -43.78 6.95
C GLY A 443 9.48 -42.76 6.09
N ASP A 444 9.86 -41.48 6.20
CA ASP A 444 9.30 -40.45 5.32
C ASP A 444 9.98 -40.52 3.95
N GLU A 445 9.19 -40.69 2.89
CA GLU A 445 9.67 -40.52 1.52
C GLU A 445 9.65 -39.04 1.12
N VAL A 446 10.68 -38.62 0.38
CA VAL A 446 10.76 -37.27 -0.20
C VAL A 446 9.77 -37.14 -1.35
N HIS A 447 8.73 -36.31 -1.16
CA HIS A 447 7.72 -36.04 -2.18
C HIS A 447 7.77 -34.59 -2.65
N ALA A 448 7.91 -34.37 -3.95
CA ALA A 448 7.95 -33.04 -4.56
C ALA A 448 6.59 -32.65 -5.15
N VAL A 449 6.01 -31.56 -4.66
CA VAL A 449 4.83 -30.93 -5.27
C VAL A 449 5.29 -29.80 -6.17
N LEU A 450 5.03 -29.93 -7.47
CA LEU A 450 5.51 -29.01 -8.51
C LEU A 450 4.42 -28.05 -8.95
N LEU A 451 4.72 -26.76 -8.96
CA LEU A 451 3.93 -25.75 -9.65
C LEU A 451 4.61 -25.45 -10.99
N LEU A 452 3.94 -25.71 -12.11
CA LEU A 452 4.52 -25.61 -13.45
C LEU A 452 4.20 -24.28 -14.15
N LYS A 453 4.98 -23.93 -15.16
CA LYS A 453 4.74 -22.75 -16.02
C LYS A 453 3.72 -23.01 -17.14
N SER A 454 3.62 -24.25 -17.59
CA SER A 454 2.60 -24.75 -18.53
C SER A 454 2.23 -26.18 -18.13
N LYS A 455 1.02 -26.63 -18.49
CA LYS A 455 0.57 -28.01 -18.23
C LYS A 455 1.29 -29.04 -19.10
N ASP A 456 1.88 -28.63 -20.23
CA ASP A 456 2.50 -29.54 -21.21
C ASP A 456 3.94 -29.95 -20.86
N ILE A 457 4.42 -29.63 -19.66
CA ILE A 457 5.82 -29.82 -19.27
C ILE A 457 5.99 -31.21 -18.67
N ASN A 458 6.94 -31.98 -19.19
CA ASN A 458 7.26 -33.33 -18.73
C ASN A 458 7.84 -33.29 -17.30
N THR A 459 7.03 -33.70 -16.32
CA THR A 459 7.38 -33.73 -14.90
C THR A 459 8.43 -34.78 -14.55
N SER A 460 8.44 -35.91 -15.24
CA SER A 460 9.41 -36.98 -15.04
C SER A 460 10.84 -36.53 -15.40
N GLU A 461 10.99 -35.72 -16.45
CA GLU A 461 12.28 -35.11 -16.80
C GLU A 461 12.76 -34.11 -15.76
N ILE A 462 11.84 -33.34 -15.15
CA ILE A 462 12.17 -32.40 -14.07
C ILE A 462 12.73 -33.16 -12.87
N ILE A 463 12.05 -34.22 -12.42
CA ILE A 463 12.49 -35.00 -11.25
C ILE A 463 13.81 -35.70 -11.53
N LYS A 464 13.99 -36.28 -12.73
CA LYS A 464 15.26 -36.88 -13.14
C LYS A 464 16.41 -35.88 -13.08
N SER A 465 16.23 -34.71 -13.68
CA SER A 465 17.24 -33.64 -13.67
C SER A 465 17.52 -33.11 -12.26
N ALA A 466 16.52 -33.08 -11.38
CA ALA A 466 16.71 -32.72 -9.98
C ALA A 466 17.56 -33.76 -9.25
N ASN A 467 17.21 -35.05 -9.36
CA ASN A 467 17.90 -36.15 -8.69
C ASN A 467 19.35 -36.35 -9.14
N GLU A 468 19.71 -35.93 -10.37
CA GLU A 468 21.11 -35.87 -10.84
C GLU A 468 21.96 -34.84 -10.06
N ASN A 469 21.32 -33.85 -9.43
CA ASN A 469 21.98 -32.78 -8.67
C ASN A 469 21.78 -32.92 -7.14
N LEU A 470 21.19 -34.02 -6.68
CA LEU A 470 20.95 -34.31 -5.27
C LEU A 470 21.82 -35.48 -4.81
N ASP A 471 22.05 -35.55 -3.49
CA ASP A 471 22.68 -36.73 -2.90
C ASP A 471 21.79 -37.97 -3.15
N SER A 472 22.41 -39.11 -3.42
CA SER A 472 21.73 -40.40 -3.61
C SER A 472 20.72 -40.73 -2.51
N LEU A 473 20.96 -40.30 -1.28
CA LEU A 473 20.12 -40.56 -0.11
C LEU A 473 19.07 -39.46 0.11
N ALA A 474 19.13 -38.36 -0.65
CA ALA A 474 18.18 -37.24 -0.61
C ALA A 474 17.33 -37.12 -1.90
N GLN A 475 17.31 -38.17 -2.73
CA GLN A 475 16.57 -38.17 -3.99
C GLN A 475 15.06 -38.13 -3.76
N ILE A 476 14.38 -37.45 -4.68
CA ILE A 476 12.92 -37.34 -4.72
C ILE A 476 12.36 -38.70 -5.16
N ALA A 477 11.54 -39.30 -4.31
CA ALA A 477 10.92 -40.61 -4.51
C ALA A 477 9.53 -40.51 -5.14
N GLY A 478 8.79 -39.43 -4.85
CA GLY A 478 7.45 -39.19 -5.40
C GLY A 478 7.27 -37.74 -5.84
N PHE A 479 6.33 -37.50 -6.75
CA PHE A 479 5.96 -36.15 -7.13
C PHE A 479 4.48 -36.01 -7.47
N SER A 480 3.96 -34.79 -7.33
CA SER A 480 2.62 -34.39 -7.76
C SER A 480 2.66 -33.01 -8.42
N VAL A 481 1.67 -32.69 -9.23
CA VAL A 481 1.50 -31.36 -9.83
C VAL A 481 0.42 -30.60 -9.07
N TRP A 482 0.71 -29.35 -8.72
CA TRP A 482 -0.28 -28.47 -8.13
C TRP A 482 -1.14 -27.84 -9.23
N GLU A 483 -2.44 -28.12 -9.23
CA GLU A 483 -3.36 -27.69 -10.29
C GLU A 483 -3.77 -26.21 -10.22
N GLU A 484 -3.69 -25.58 -9.04
CA GLU A 484 -4.07 -24.17 -8.88
C GLU A 484 -2.98 -23.21 -9.38
N LEU A 485 -3.35 -21.94 -9.59
CA LEU A 485 -2.46 -20.90 -10.12
C LEU A 485 -1.21 -20.66 -9.26
N ASP A 486 -1.31 -20.84 -7.95
CA ASP A 486 -0.20 -20.71 -7.00
C ASP A 486 -0.45 -21.58 -5.77
N PHE A 487 0.61 -21.83 -4.99
CA PHE A 487 0.45 -22.47 -3.69
C PHE A 487 -0.28 -21.57 -2.69
N PRO A 488 -0.97 -22.13 -1.69
CA PRO A 488 -1.47 -21.36 -0.56
C PRO A 488 -0.29 -20.71 0.17
N ARG A 489 -0.31 -19.39 0.28
CA ARG A 489 0.78 -18.61 0.87
C ARG A 489 0.33 -17.82 2.08
N THR A 490 1.27 -17.61 2.98
CA THR A 490 1.21 -16.54 3.97
C THR A 490 1.36 -15.19 3.28
N THR A 491 1.09 -14.13 4.03
CA THR A 491 1.13 -12.74 3.56
C THR A 491 2.57 -12.22 3.38
N THR A 492 3.54 -12.88 4.02
CA THR A 492 4.98 -12.78 3.73
C THR A 492 5.41 -13.65 2.53
N LEU A 493 4.46 -14.19 1.78
CA LEU A 493 4.64 -15.00 0.56
C LEU A 493 5.30 -16.38 0.77
N LYS A 494 5.43 -16.85 2.02
CA LYS A 494 5.91 -18.20 2.36
C LYS A 494 4.81 -19.24 2.10
N ILE A 495 5.15 -20.37 1.49
CA ILE A 495 4.25 -21.49 1.23
C ILE A 495 3.72 -22.06 2.56
N GLN A 496 2.41 -22.28 2.65
CA GLN A 496 1.76 -22.97 3.77
C GLN A 496 1.84 -24.49 3.57
N LYS A 497 3.02 -25.09 3.82
CA LYS A 497 3.30 -26.52 3.58
C LYS A 497 2.24 -27.46 4.18
N PHE A 498 1.67 -27.11 5.34
CA PHE A 498 0.58 -27.89 5.97
C PHE A 498 -0.69 -27.96 5.11
N LYS A 499 -1.11 -26.86 4.47
CA LYS A 499 -2.28 -26.84 3.57
C LYS A 499 -2.01 -27.62 2.29
N VAL A 500 -0.78 -27.54 1.78
CA VAL A 500 -0.36 -28.34 0.62
C VAL A 500 -0.45 -29.83 0.96
N LYS A 501 0.07 -30.23 2.14
CA LYS A 501 -0.01 -31.61 2.63
C LYS A 501 -1.44 -32.06 2.90
N GLU A 502 -2.27 -31.24 3.55
CA GLU A 502 -3.70 -31.53 3.77
C GLU A 502 -4.43 -31.75 2.45
N LYS A 503 -4.25 -30.84 1.47
CA LYS A 503 -4.90 -30.97 0.17
C LYS A 503 -4.49 -32.25 -0.55
N LEU A 504 -3.19 -32.53 -0.60
CA LEU A 504 -2.65 -33.72 -1.26
C LEU A 504 -3.15 -35.01 -0.60
N LEU A 505 -3.24 -35.06 0.73
CA LEU A 505 -3.80 -36.19 1.47
C LEU A 505 -5.33 -36.29 1.39
N SER A 506 -6.02 -35.16 1.20
CA SER A 506 -7.48 -35.13 1.00
C SER A 506 -7.89 -35.56 -0.41
N GLU A 507 -7.07 -35.30 -1.43
CA GLU A 507 -7.31 -35.76 -2.80
C GLU A 507 -7.19 -37.30 -2.95
N GLU A 508 -6.47 -37.99 -2.04
CA GLU A 508 -6.46 -39.46 -1.94
C GLU A 508 -7.69 -40.04 -1.22
N LYS A 509 -8.53 -39.22 -0.58
CA LYS A 509 -9.78 -39.64 0.09
C LYS A 509 -10.92 -38.70 -0.27
N SER A 510 -11.61 -39.06 -1.37
CA SER A 510 -12.87 -38.47 -1.86
C SER A 510 -12.72 -37.20 -2.71
N GLU A 511 -13.03 -37.37 -3.99
CA GLU A 511 -13.81 -36.37 -4.75
C GLU A 511 -15.04 -35.98 -3.91
N LYS A 512 -15.04 -34.80 -3.29
CA LYS A 512 -16.27 -34.08 -2.96
C LYS A 512 -15.99 -32.61 -2.70
N GLN A 513 -16.67 -31.82 -3.53
CA GLN A 513 -16.91 -30.38 -3.49
C GLN A 513 -16.59 -29.68 -2.17
N ASP A 514 -15.65 -28.75 -2.24
CA ASP A 514 -15.65 -27.59 -1.36
C ASP A 514 -15.78 -26.34 -2.24
N LEU A 515 -16.91 -25.65 -2.11
CA LEU A 515 -17.19 -24.36 -2.74
C LEU A 515 -16.24 -23.32 -2.13
N THR A 516 -15.06 -23.22 -2.71
CA THR A 516 -14.17 -22.09 -2.50
C THR A 516 -14.91 -20.86 -3.03
N ARG A 517 -15.31 -19.95 -2.12
CA ARG A 517 -15.94 -18.67 -2.51
C ARG A 517 -15.04 -17.95 -3.49
N ASP A 518 -15.60 -17.64 -4.65
CA ASP A 518 -14.89 -16.92 -5.68
C ASP A 518 -14.82 -15.43 -5.32
N ILE A 519 -13.61 -14.99 -4.96
CA ILE A 519 -13.33 -13.62 -4.52
C ILE A 519 -13.76 -12.59 -5.58
N LEU A 520 -13.59 -12.90 -6.87
CA LEU A 520 -14.02 -12.01 -7.96
C LEU A 520 -15.54 -11.86 -7.97
N ILE A 521 -16.27 -12.98 -7.86
CA ILE A 521 -17.73 -12.98 -7.82
C ILE A 521 -18.25 -12.23 -6.59
N SER A 522 -17.65 -12.45 -5.42
CA SER A 522 -17.99 -11.71 -4.20
C SER A 522 -17.81 -10.21 -4.38
N LEU A 523 -16.66 -9.78 -4.94
CA LEU A 523 -16.39 -8.36 -5.20
C LEU A 523 -17.42 -7.74 -6.13
N ILE A 524 -17.78 -8.43 -7.21
CA ILE A 524 -18.79 -7.99 -8.17
C ILE A 524 -20.17 -7.90 -7.50
N ALA A 525 -20.55 -8.89 -6.70
CA ALA A 525 -21.86 -8.98 -6.05
C ALA A 525 -22.19 -7.77 -5.19
N ASN A 526 -21.30 -7.35 -4.31
CA ASN A 526 -21.62 -6.23 -3.41
C ASN A 526 -21.52 -4.87 -4.10
N VAL A 527 -20.59 -4.70 -5.05
CA VAL A 527 -20.52 -3.44 -5.84
C VAL A 527 -21.78 -3.27 -6.70
N SER A 528 -22.28 -4.37 -7.29
CA SER A 528 -23.55 -4.39 -8.02
C SER A 528 -24.78 -4.49 -7.12
N LYS A 529 -24.60 -4.69 -5.81
CA LYS A 529 -25.66 -4.99 -4.82
C LYS A 529 -26.56 -6.18 -5.23
N ARG A 530 -25.97 -7.19 -5.87
CA ARG A 530 -26.60 -8.44 -6.33
C ARG A 530 -26.23 -9.61 -5.42
N VAL A 531 -26.99 -10.69 -5.50
CA VAL A 531 -26.66 -11.96 -4.82
C VAL A 531 -25.62 -12.71 -5.64
N GLU A 532 -24.61 -13.30 -4.99
CA GLU A 532 -23.50 -14.03 -5.66
C GLU A 532 -24.01 -15.12 -6.62
N ALA A 533 -25.12 -15.80 -6.27
CA ALA A 533 -25.72 -16.85 -7.09
C ALA A 533 -26.27 -16.37 -8.45
N GLU A 534 -26.51 -15.07 -8.63
CA GLU A 534 -27.00 -14.49 -9.88
C GLU A 534 -25.88 -14.16 -10.88
N ILE A 535 -24.62 -14.20 -10.43
CA ILE A 535 -23.47 -13.75 -11.21
C ILE A 535 -22.80 -14.93 -11.87
N LYS A 536 -22.84 -14.96 -13.20
CA LYS A 536 -22.24 -16.02 -14.02
C LYS A 536 -21.01 -15.48 -14.74
N GLU A 537 -20.13 -16.37 -15.17
CA GLU A 537 -18.92 -16.01 -15.92
C GLU A 537 -19.23 -15.22 -17.21
N ASN A 538 -20.38 -15.47 -17.83
CA ASN A 538 -20.83 -14.78 -19.03
C ASN A 538 -21.67 -13.52 -18.75
N SER A 539 -21.95 -13.19 -17.48
CA SER A 539 -22.69 -11.97 -17.13
C SER A 539 -21.90 -10.73 -17.55
N ILE A 540 -22.56 -9.82 -18.25
CA ILE A 540 -21.99 -8.54 -18.66
C ILE A 540 -22.07 -7.56 -17.48
N LEU A 541 -20.92 -7.00 -17.10
CA LEU A 541 -20.78 -6.17 -15.91
C LEU A 541 -21.69 -4.93 -15.94
N VAL A 542 -21.84 -4.29 -17.10
CA VAL A 542 -22.61 -3.03 -17.22
C VAL A 542 -24.11 -3.29 -17.38
N SER A 543 -24.51 -4.11 -18.36
CA SER A 543 -25.92 -4.34 -18.67
C SER A 543 -26.62 -5.25 -17.67
N ASP A 544 -25.98 -6.37 -17.30
CA ASP A 544 -26.65 -7.43 -16.55
C ASP A 544 -26.54 -7.17 -15.04
N LEU A 545 -25.38 -6.68 -14.61
CA LEU A 545 -25.07 -6.44 -13.21
C LEU A 545 -25.20 -4.97 -12.80
N GLY A 546 -25.57 -4.08 -13.72
CA GLY A 546 -25.89 -2.68 -13.40
C GLY A 546 -24.70 -1.85 -12.91
N ILE A 547 -23.46 -2.26 -13.23
CA ILE A 547 -22.26 -1.53 -12.79
C ILE A 547 -22.12 -0.23 -13.58
N ASN A 548 -22.48 0.88 -12.94
CA ASN A 548 -22.37 2.23 -13.49
C ASN A 548 -20.91 2.75 -13.45
N SER A 549 -20.66 3.97 -13.94
CA SER A 549 -19.29 4.53 -14.00
C SER A 549 -18.62 4.71 -12.63
N LEU A 550 -19.38 4.93 -11.56
CA LEU A 550 -18.86 5.05 -10.18
C LEU A 550 -18.55 3.66 -9.60
N SER A 551 -19.49 2.72 -9.73
CA SER A 551 -19.34 1.32 -9.34
C SER A 551 -18.18 0.66 -10.08
N ARG A 552 -17.90 1.06 -11.33
CA ARG A 552 -16.71 0.61 -12.07
C ARG A 552 -15.42 1.01 -11.38
N LEU A 553 -15.30 2.27 -10.95
CA LEU A 553 -14.10 2.75 -10.23
C LEU A 553 -13.92 2.05 -8.89
N GLU A 554 -15.02 1.83 -8.15
CA GLU A 554 -14.99 1.09 -6.89
C GLU A 554 -14.55 -0.35 -7.11
N LEU A 555 -15.15 -1.06 -8.06
CA LEU A 555 -14.78 -2.43 -8.40
C LEU A 555 -13.32 -2.52 -8.84
N VAL A 556 -12.87 -1.66 -9.74
CA VAL A 556 -11.45 -1.61 -10.16
C VAL A 556 -10.56 -1.39 -8.96
N ASN A 557 -10.85 -0.43 -8.07
CA ASN A 557 -10.04 -0.19 -6.89
C ASN A 557 -9.99 -1.41 -5.95
N TYR A 558 -11.12 -2.11 -5.73
CA TYR A 558 -11.14 -3.33 -4.94
C TYR A 558 -10.29 -4.44 -5.58
N LEU A 559 -10.47 -4.69 -6.88
CA LEU A 559 -9.70 -5.69 -7.62
C LEU A 559 -8.21 -5.41 -7.58
N GLU A 560 -7.84 -4.15 -7.74
CA GLU A 560 -6.47 -3.71 -7.70
C GLU A 560 -5.82 -3.86 -6.31
N GLN A 561 -6.58 -3.66 -5.24
CA GLN A 561 -6.10 -3.86 -3.88
C GLN A 561 -5.97 -5.35 -3.55
N GLU A 562 -6.98 -6.14 -3.93
CA GLU A 562 -7.04 -7.57 -3.66
C GLU A 562 -6.00 -8.34 -4.48
N TYR A 563 -6.00 -8.13 -5.80
CA TYR A 563 -5.12 -8.83 -6.75
C TYR A 563 -3.76 -8.14 -6.96
N ARG A 564 -3.54 -6.94 -6.39
CA ARG A 564 -2.28 -6.17 -6.49
C ARG A 564 -1.82 -5.92 -7.93
N VAL A 565 -2.77 -5.68 -8.83
CA VAL A 565 -2.56 -5.40 -10.26
C VAL A 565 -2.84 -3.95 -10.59
N ASP A 566 -2.25 -3.44 -11.67
CA ASP A 566 -2.60 -2.14 -12.22
C ASP A 566 -3.68 -2.35 -13.29
N LEU A 567 -4.89 -1.86 -13.04
CA LEU A 567 -6.02 -1.93 -13.96
C LEU A 567 -6.36 -0.51 -14.42
N GLU A 568 -6.53 -0.31 -15.72
CA GLU A 568 -7.09 0.93 -16.23
C GLU A 568 -8.62 0.92 -16.07
N ASP A 569 -9.21 2.09 -15.79
CA ASP A 569 -10.68 2.24 -15.69
C ASP A 569 -11.39 1.86 -17.02
N THR A 570 -10.66 1.86 -18.14
CA THR A 570 -11.10 1.44 -19.48
C THR A 570 -11.33 -0.06 -19.63
N ILE A 571 -10.85 -0.87 -18.68
CA ILE A 571 -10.95 -2.33 -18.73
C ILE A 571 -12.41 -2.79 -18.73
N ILE A 572 -13.28 -2.08 -18.00
CA ILE A 572 -14.72 -2.37 -17.95
C ILE A 572 -15.46 -1.51 -18.97
N ASN A 573 -15.48 -2.00 -20.21
CA ASN A 573 -16.32 -1.48 -21.29
C ASN A 573 -17.76 -2.02 -21.19
N GLN A 574 -18.66 -1.53 -22.05
CA GLN A 574 -20.09 -1.92 -22.03
C GLN A 574 -20.33 -3.43 -22.19
N ASN A 575 -19.39 -4.15 -22.80
CA ASN A 575 -19.51 -5.57 -23.13
C ASN A 575 -18.61 -6.47 -22.29
N THR A 576 -17.95 -5.94 -21.26
CA THR A 576 -16.99 -6.72 -20.46
C THR A 576 -17.73 -7.75 -19.61
N THR A 577 -17.41 -9.03 -19.78
CA THR A 577 -17.96 -10.11 -18.97
C THR A 577 -17.12 -10.39 -17.72
N VAL A 578 -17.67 -11.14 -16.77
CA VAL A 578 -16.92 -11.64 -15.59
C VAL A 578 -15.70 -12.47 -16.03
N SER A 579 -15.82 -13.30 -17.07
CA SER A 579 -14.71 -14.11 -17.59
C SER A 579 -13.61 -13.26 -18.22
N ASP A 580 -13.98 -12.16 -18.91
CA ASP A 580 -12.99 -11.25 -19.51
C ASP A 580 -12.22 -10.53 -18.43
N LEU A 581 -12.91 -10.09 -17.38
CA LEU A 581 -12.29 -9.47 -16.22
C LEU A 581 -11.33 -10.44 -15.53
N ARG A 582 -11.71 -11.72 -15.37
CA ARG A 582 -10.83 -12.78 -14.83
C ARG A 582 -9.56 -12.96 -15.67
N LYS A 583 -9.69 -13.06 -16.99
CA LYS A 583 -8.55 -13.16 -17.92
C LYS A 583 -7.65 -11.92 -17.89
N LEU A 584 -8.21 -10.74 -17.66
CA LEU A 584 -7.45 -9.49 -17.54
C LEU A 584 -6.67 -9.40 -16.23
N LEU A 585 -7.19 -9.95 -15.13
CA LEU A 585 -6.42 -10.10 -13.89
C LEU A 585 -5.19 -11.00 -14.09
N GLU A 586 -5.24 -11.95 -15.03
CA GLU A 586 -4.10 -12.81 -15.40
C GLU A 586 -3.08 -12.09 -16.30
N LYS A 587 -3.53 -11.20 -17.19
CA LYS A 587 -2.67 -10.46 -18.13
C LYS A 587 -2.25 -9.09 -17.57
N ARG A 588 -1.00 -8.98 -17.11
CA ARG A 588 -0.38 -7.68 -16.77
C ARG A 588 -0.08 -6.85 -18.01
N GLU A 589 -1.07 -6.11 -18.52
CA GLU A 589 -0.87 -5.18 -19.63
C GLU A 589 -0.14 -3.89 -19.21
N LYS A 590 0.59 -3.28 -20.14
CA LYS A 590 1.27 -2.00 -19.95
C LYS A 590 0.29 -0.85 -20.20
N ILE A 591 0.10 -0.02 -19.18
CA ILE A 591 -0.62 1.26 -19.24
C ILE A 591 -0.05 2.16 -20.37
N LYS A 592 -0.91 2.68 -21.25
CA LYS A 592 -0.53 3.69 -22.26
C LYS A 592 -0.25 5.05 -21.59
N LYS A 593 0.80 5.75 -22.05
CA LYS A 593 1.13 7.13 -21.61
C LYS A 593 0.07 8.12 -22.13
N GLN A 594 -0.52 8.92 -21.24
CA GLN A 594 -1.47 9.98 -21.60
C GLN A 594 -0.76 11.31 -21.89
N ARG A 595 -1.40 12.16 -22.70
CA ARG A 595 -0.90 13.46 -23.17
C ARG A 595 -1.47 14.60 -22.30
N GLY A 596 -0.81 15.76 -22.26
CA GLY A 596 -1.41 17.00 -21.71
C GLY A 596 -1.34 17.22 -20.19
N LEU A 597 -0.55 16.44 -19.43
CA LEU A 597 -0.42 16.60 -17.97
C LEU A 597 0.94 17.24 -17.60
N TRP A 598 1.08 18.55 -17.83
CA TRP A 598 2.35 19.27 -17.72
C TRP A 598 2.51 20.00 -16.38
N LEU A 599 3.09 19.32 -15.38
CA LEU A 599 3.37 19.92 -14.07
C LEU A 599 4.25 21.18 -14.14
N TRP A 600 5.20 21.23 -15.10
CA TRP A 600 6.15 22.35 -15.22
C TRP A 600 5.49 23.71 -15.46
N LEU A 601 4.26 23.74 -16.00
CA LEU A 601 3.49 24.97 -16.18
C LEU A 601 3.17 25.67 -14.85
N ASN A 602 3.28 24.97 -13.72
CA ASN A 602 3.04 25.51 -12.38
C ASN A 602 4.32 25.99 -11.68
N ASN A 603 5.47 25.83 -12.34
CA ASN A 603 6.74 26.39 -11.87
C ASN A 603 6.82 27.88 -12.19
N LYS A 604 7.83 28.57 -11.63
CA LYS A 604 8.04 30.02 -11.81
C LYS A 604 8.01 30.46 -13.28
N LEU A 605 8.64 29.70 -14.18
CA LEU A 605 8.68 30.01 -15.61
C LEU A 605 7.27 30.03 -16.23
N GLY A 606 6.48 28.99 -16.00
CA GLY A 606 5.11 28.90 -16.52
C GLY A 606 4.20 29.99 -15.95
N ILE A 607 4.39 30.36 -14.69
CA ILE A 607 3.67 31.48 -14.05
C ILE A 607 4.00 32.80 -14.75
N VAL A 608 5.29 33.11 -14.96
CA VAL A 608 5.71 34.36 -15.62
C VAL A 608 5.17 34.45 -17.05
N MET A 609 5.20 33.35 -17.80
CA MET A 609 4.60 33.31 -19.14
C MET A 609 3.10 33.61 -19.12
N ARG A 610 2.36 33.09 -18.14
CA ARG A 610 0.94 33.40 -17.97
C ARG A 610 0.69 34.85 -17.62
N GLU A 611 1.47 35.41 -16.70
CA GLU A 611 1.34 36.83 -16.32
C GLU A 611 1.52 37.75 -17.53
N PHE A 612 2.49 37.42 -18.39
CA PHE A 612 2.73 38.15 -19.63
C PHE A 612 1.56 38.03 -20.61
N LEU A 613 1.05 36.82 -20.84
CA LEU A 613 -0.10 36.61 -21.74
C LEU A 613 -1.38 37.26 -21.22
N ASP A 614 -1.60 37.25 -19.91
CA ASP A 614 -2.72 37.95 -19.29
C ASP A 614 -2.65 39.45 -19.51
N PHE A 615 -1.48 40.04 -19.29
CA PHE A 615 -1.26 41.47 -19.43
C PHE A 615 -1.45 41.95 -20.88
N ILE A 616 -0.91 41.23 -21.85
CA ILE A 616 -0.93 41.66 -23.26
C ILE A 616 -2.24 41.32 -23.96
N PHE A 617 -2.83 40.16 -23.65
CA PHE A 617 -3.97 39.65 -24.41
C PHE A 617 -5.25 39.53 -23.56
N GLN A 618 -5.22 38.78 -22.47
CA GLN A 618 -6.47 38.36 -21.82
C GLN A 618 -7.19 39.49 -21.10
N ILE A 619 -6.46 40.34 -20.37
CA ILE A 619 -7.05 41.46 -19.61
C ILE A 619 -7.63 42.51 -20.57
N PRO A 620 -6.88 43.00 -21.59
CA PRO A 620 -7.45 43.91 -22.59
C PRO A 620 -8.66 43.31 -23.31
N LEU A 621 -8.59 42.05 -23.71
CA LEU A 621 -9.68 41.36 -24.40
C LEU A 621 -10.93 41.22 -23.50
N SER A 622 -10.75 40.96 -22.20
CA SER A 622 -11.86 40.86 -21.25
C SER A 622 -12.59 42.21 -21.09
N HIS A 623 -11.84 43.32 -20.98
CA HIS A 623 -12.41 44.66 -20.89
C HIS A 623 -13.21 45.11 -22.13
N LEU A 624 -12.93 44.51 -23.29
CA LEU A 624 -13.71 44.76 -24.49
C LEU A 624 -15.15 44.20 -24.38
N PHE A 625 -15.32 43.08 -23.67
CA PHE A 625 -16.57 42.32 -23.65
C PHE A 625 -17.34 42.39 -22.34
N PHE A 626 -16.71 42.63 -21.19
CA PHE A 626 -17.45 42.72 -19.94
C PHE A 626 -16.85 43.65 -18.90
N ASP A 627 -17.73 44.33 -18.18
CA ASP A 627 -17.41 45.06 -16.95
C ASP A 627 -17.59 44.11 -15.76
N LEU A 628 -16.50 43.84 -15.03
CA LEU A 628 -16.46 42.85 -13.97
C LEU A 628 -16.67 43.48 -12.58
N GLU A 629 -17.64 42.96 -11.83
CA GLU A 629 -17.83 43.21 -10.40
C GLU A 629 -17.47 41.95 -9.60
N SER A 630 -16.62 42.08 -8.59
CA SER A 630 -16.21 40.96 -7.73
C SER A 630 -16.68 41.14 -6.28
N LYS A 631 -17.41 40.17 -5.74
CA LYS A 631 -17.86 40.14 -4.33
C LYS A 631 -17.24 38.96 -3.56
N GLY A 632 -17.11 39.08 -2.23
CA GLY A 632 -16.66 37.97 -1.37
C GLY A 632 -15.15 37.71 -1.32
N LEU A 633 -14.32 38.63 -1.81
CA LEU A 633 -12.85 38.48 -1.83
C LEU A 633 -12.21 38.30 -0.44
N SER A 634 -12.86 38.74 0.63
CA SER A 634 -12.41 38.52 2.01
C SER A 634 -12.31 37.03 2.36
N ASN A 635 -13.21 36.20 1.81
CA ASN A 635 -13.21 34.75 2.02
C ASN A 635 -11.93 34.09 1.46
N LEU A 636 -11.26 34.73 0.51
CA LEU A 636 -10.04 34.23 -0.12
C LEU A 636 -8.75 34.60 0.64
N LYS A 637 -8.80 35.64 1.50
CA LYS A 637 -7.60 36.13 2.20
C LYS A 637 -7.08 35.16 3.25
N ASN A 638 -7.96 34.37 3.87
CA ASN A 638 -7.64 33.50 5.00
C ASN A 638 -7.46 32.02 4.61
N LEU A 639 -7.35 31.71 3.31
CA LEU A 639 -7.17 30.34 2.84
C LEU A 639 -5.82 29.78 3.30
N LYS A 640 -5.86 28.72 4.11
CA LYS A 640 -4.68 27.97 4.53
C LYS A 640 -4.43 26.83 3.55
N GLY A 641 -3.62 27.10 2.52
CA GLY A 641 -3.25 26.11 1.51
C GLY A 641 -4.16 26.11 0.28
N SER A 642 -4.09 25.05 -0.52
CA SER A 642 -4.84 24.92 -1.77
C SER A 642 -6.30 24.53 -1.56
N VAL A 643 -7.16 24.97 -2.48
CA VAL A 643 -8.60 24.70 -2.45
C VAL A 643 -9.11 24.23 -3.82
N ILE A 644 -10.33 23.67 -3.83
CA ILE A 644 -11.11 23.43 -5.04
C ILE A 644 -12.14 24.55 -5.17
N PHE A 645 -12.02 25.36 -6.22
CA PHE A 645 -13.06 26.28 -6.64
C PHE A 645 -14.08 25.53 -7.50
N ILE A 646 -15.36 25.66 -7.15
CA ILE A 646 -16.47 25.16 -7.96
C ILE A 646 -17.30 26.34 -8.45
N ALA A 647 -17.62 26.37 -9.74
CA ALA A 647 -18.36 27.48 -10.34
C ALA A 647 -19.46 27.00 -11.28
N ASN A 648 -20.56 27.76 -11.37
CA ASN A 648 -21.56 27.55 -12.40
C ASN A 648 -21.02 27.91 -13.80
N HIS A 649 -21.47 27.23 -14.84
CA HIS A 649 -20.95 27.31 -16.20
C HIS A 649 -21.94 27.98 -17.16
N MET A 650 -21.87 29.31 -17.26
CA MET A 650 -22.81 30.18 -17.99
C MET A 650 -22.39 30.48 -19.45
N SER A 651 -21.10 30.55 -19.75
CA SER A 651 -20.57 31.11 -20.99
C SER A 651 -19.22 30.51 -21.42
N TYR A 652 -18.76 30.82 -22.64
CA TYR A 652 -17.37 30.58 -23.06
C TYR A 652 -16.35 31.46 -22.30
N LEU A 653 -16.76 32.58 -21.70
CA LEU A 653 -15.87 33.52 -21.00
C LEU A 653 -15.86 33.40 -19.46
N ASP A 654 -16.51 32.37 -18.90
CA ASP A 654 -16.60 32.18 -17.44
C ASP A 654 -15.23 32.08 -16.77
N GLN A 655 -14.33 31.27 -17.34
CA GLN A 655 -13.02 31.04 -16.76
C GLN A 655 -12.17 32.33 -16.76
N PRO A 656 -12.04 33.09 -17.87
CA PRO A 656 -11.43 34.42 -17.85
C PRO A 656 -12.02 35.35 -16.79
N ALA A 657 -13.35 35.41 -16.65
CA ALA A 657 -13.97 36.29 -15.66
C ALA A 657 -13.65 35.89 -14.22
N ILE A 658 -13.66 34.60 -13.90
CA ILE A 658 -13.25 34.09 -12.58
C ILE A 658 -11.78 34.42 -12.32
N MET A 659 -10.89 34.12 -13.27
CA MET A 659 -9.47 34.38 -13.13
C MET A 659 -9.22 35.87 -12.92
N TYR A 660 -9.90 36.73 -13.67
CA TYR A 660 -9.78 38.18 -13.53
C TYR A 660 -10.31 38.69 -12.19
N ALA A 661 -11.40 38.11 -11.66
CA ALA A 661 -11.92 38.41 -10.33
C ALA A 661 -10.99 37.97 -9.19
N MET A 662 -10.17 36.94 -9.39
CA MET A 662 -9.27 36.42 -8.36
C MET A 662 -8.09 37.35 -8.06
N PRO A 663 -7.66 37.45 -6.78
CA PRO A 663 -6.40 38.10 -6.42
C PRO A 663 -5.20 37.43 -7.10
N ARG A 664 -4.20 38.21 -7.50
CA ARG A 664 -2.99 37.73 -8.21
C ARG A 664 -2.34 36.49 -7.58
N LYS A 665 -2.21 36.46 -6.24
CA LYS A 665 -1.59 35.34 -5.51
C LYS A 665 -2.32 33.99 -5.69
N ILE A 666 -3.62 34.04 -5.95
CA ILE A 666 -4.48 32.86 -6.14
C ILE A 666 -4.58 32.56 -7.63
N ARG A 667 -4.88 33.57 -8.47
CA ARG A 667 -5.05 33.45 -9.93
C ARG A 667 -3.98 32.58 -10.59
N TYR A 668 -2.70 32.95 -10.43
CA TYR A 668 -1.60 32.25 -11.10
C TYR A 668 -1.19 30.92 -10.47
N LYS A 669 -1.80 30.59 -9.32
CA LYS A 669 -1.72 29.30 -8.65
C LYS A 669 -3.03 28.53 -8.78
N THR A 670 -3.84 28.78 -9.80
CA THR A 670 -5.06 28.03 -10.08
C THR A 670 -4.93 27.33 -11.43
N ALA A 671 -5.28 26.04 -11.47
CA ALA A 671 -5.39 25.23 -12.68
C ALA A 671 -6.86 24.91 -12.95
N SER A 672 -7.30 24.98 -14.20
CA SER A 672 -8.71 24.77 -14.55
C SER A 672 -8.93 23.44 -15.24
N ALA A 673 -9.89 22.66 -14.74
CA ALA A 673 -10.31 21.43 -15.39
C ALA A 673 -11.07 21.76 -16.69
N THR A 674 -10.72 21.10 -17.79
CA THR A 674 -11.45 21.19 -19.05
C THR A 674 -11.76 19.80 -19.58
N ARG A 675 -12.90 19.66 -20.25
CA ARG A 675 -13.37 18.39 -20.83
C ARG A 675 -12.41 17.90 -21.92
N GLU A 676 -11.97 16.65 -21.85
CA GLU A 676 -11.04 16.05 -22.83
C GLU A 676 -11.68 15.90 -24.21
N GLU A 677 -12.92 15.45 -24.24
CA GLU A 677 -13.72 15.18 -25.43
C GLU A 677 -13.98 16.46 -26.26
N TYR A 678 -13.89 17.65 -25.63
CA TYR A 678 -14.01 18.92 -26.35
C TYR A 678 -12.86 19.11 -27.36
N PHE A 679 -11.66 18.66 -27.03
CA PHE A 679 -10.49 18.81 -27.90
C PHE A 679 -10.28 17.57 -28.78
N PHE A 680 -10.55 16.37 -28.25
CA PHE A 680 -10.11 15.12 -28.85
C PHE A 680 -11.22 14.17 -29.34
N SER A 681 -12.50 14.56 -29.31
CA SER A 681 -13.56 13.80 -30.00
C SER A 681 -13.34 13.71 -31.51
N ASP A 682 -13.89 12.69 -32.18
CA ASP A 682 -13.72 12.45 -33.63
C ASP A 682 -14.10 13.66 -34.52
N ASN A 683 -14.93 14.56 -33.99
CA ASN A 683 -15.37 15.80 -34.65
C ASN A 683 -14.45 17.01 -34.40
N GLY A 684 -13.36 16.87 -33.64
CA GLY A 684 -12.45 17.95 -33.28
C GLY A 684 -11.53 18.35 -34.43
N THR A 685 -11.56 19.62 -34.86
CA THR A 685 -10.73 20.10 -35.96
C THR A 685 -9.23 20.11 -35.58
N PRO A 686 -8.30 19.92 -36.54
CA PRO A 686 -6.87 20.01 -36.29
C PRO A 686 -6.43 21.33 -35.64
N PHE A 687 -7.14 22.43 -35.93
CA PHE A 687 -6.93 23.74 -35.32
C PHE A 687 -7.19 23.72 -33.81
N VAL A 688 -8.31 23.13 -33.37
CA VAL A 688 -8.66 22.99 -31.94
C VAL A 688 -7.60 22.18 -31.20
N ARG A 689 -7.14 21.08 -31.81
CA ARG A 689 -6.17 20.15 -31.20
C ARG A 689 -4.74 20.70 -31.15
N LYS A 690 -4.26 21.32 -32.24
CA LYS A 690 -2.85 21.73 -32.38
C LYS A 690 -2.57 23.16 -31.91
N LEU A 691 -3.57 24.04 -31.87
CA LEU A 691 -3.38 25.45 -31.51
C LEU A 691 -4.13 25.86 -30.25
N LEU A 692 -5.46 25.67 -30.21
CA LEU A 692 -6.28 26.12 -29.08
C LEU A 692 -5.96 25.35 -27.79
N PHE A 693 -5.71 24.05 -27.87
CA PHE A 693 -5.38 23.25 -26.69
C PHE A 693 -4.05 23.68 -26.02
N PRO A 694 -2.90 23.75 -26.72
CA PRO A 694 -1.67 24.29 -26.13
C PRO A 694 -1.82 25.72 -25.61
N TYR A 695 -2.57 26.57 -26.31
CA TYR A 695 -2.86 27.94 -25.86
C TYR A 695 -3.62 27.92 -24.52
N GLY A 696 -4.69 27.12 -24.42
CA GLY A 696 -5.45 26.94 -23.18
C GLY A 696 -4.58 26.43 -22.02
N MET A 697 -3.72 25.45 -22.28
CA MET A 697 -2.79 24.95 -21.26
C MET A 697 -1.85 26.03 -20.76
N ILE A 698 -1.26 26.82 -21.67
CA ILE A 698 -0.27 27.83 -21.29
C ILE A 698 -0.96 29.03 -20.66
N ALA A 699 -1.90 29.68 -21.36
CA ALA A 699 -2.53 30.92 -20.93
C ALA A 699 -3.45 30.72 -19.72
N PHE A 700 -4.20 29.62 -19.71
CA PHE A 700 -5.29 29.39 -18.76
C PHE A 700 -5.01 28.25 -17.75
N ASN A 701 -3.80 27.68 -17.78
CA ASN A 701 -3.38 26.56 -16.93
C ASN A 701 -4.40 25.40 -16.93
N THR A 702 -4.97 25.10 -18.12
CA THR A 702 -6.00 24.09 -18.24
C THR A 702 -5.41 22.69 -18.27
N PHE A 703 -6.09 21.73 -17.63
CA PHE A 703 -5.75 20.31 -17.72
C PHE A 703 -6.97 19.48 -18.09
N LEU A 704 -6.72 18.34 -18.73
CA LEU A 704 -7.77 17.46 -19.24
C LEU A 704 -8.41 16.65 -18.10
N LEU A 705 -9.74 16.74 -18.02
CA LEU A 705 -10.58 15.90 -17.18
C LEU A 705 -11.53 15.12 -18.11
N PRO A 706 -11.25 13.84 -18.40
CA PRO A 706 -12.13 13.02 -19.23
C PRO A 706 -13.44 12.70 -18.50
N GLN A 707 -14.52 12.58 -19.27
CA GLN A 707 -15.84 12.18 -18.79
C GLN A 707 -16.10 10.69 -19.02
N GLU A 708 -15.47 10.10 -20.05
CA GLU A 708 -15.72 8.70 -20.43
C GLU A 708 -14.67 7.72 -19.90
N SER A 709 -13.38 8.05 -19.97
CA SER A 709 -12.30 7.12 -19.58
C SER A 709 -11.01 7.80 -19.12
N GLY A 710 -10.30 7.21 -18.15
CA GLY A 710 -9.01 7.74 -17.66
C GLY A 710 -9.10 8.77 -16.53
N PHE A 711 -10.26 8.91 -15.90
CA PHE A 711 -10.53 9.84 -14.80
C PHE A 711 -9.49 9.77 -13.68
N ARG A 712 -9.06 8.55 -13.30
CA ARG A 712 -8.09 8.36 -12.22
C ARG A 712 -6.73 9.02 -12.47
N LYS A 713 -6.24 9.04 -13.73
CA LYS A 713 -4.97 9.68 -14.08
C LYS A 713 -5.07 11.20 -13.93
N SER A 714 -6.20 11.80 -14.34
CA SER A 714 -6.50 13.22 -14.12
C SER A 714 -6.67 13.54 -12.63
N LEU A 715 -7.29 12.64 -11.86
CA LEU A 715 -7.39 12.77 -10.40
C LEU A 715 -6.01 12.73 -9.72
N ALA A 716 -5.14 11.81 -10.11
CA ALA A 716 -3.75 11.78 -9.62
C ALA A 716 -2.94 13.02 -10.04
N PHE A 717 -3.22 13.60 -11.21
CA PHE A 717 -2.64 14.88 -11.61
C PHE A 717 -3.15 16.04 -10.76
N MET A 718 -4.46 16.12 -10.52
CA MET A 718 -5.07 17.08 -9.59
C MET A 718 -4.44 16.99 -8.20
N GLY A 719 -4.24 15.78 -7.67
CA GLY A 719 -3.58 15.60 -6.39
C GLY A 719 -2.14 16.14 -6.38
N ARG A 720 -1.37 15.90 -7.45
CA ARG A 720 -0.02 16.49 -7.61
C ARG A 720 -0.04 18.01 -7.76
N LEU A 721 -1.07 18.62 -8.35
CA LEU A 721 -1.23 20.07 -8.39
C LEU A 721 -1.43 20.63 -6.97
N ILE A 722 -2.34 20.03 -6.21
CA ILE A 722 -2.61 20.42 -4.82
C ILE A 722 -1.36 20.26 -3.95
N ASP A 723 -0.63 19.15 -4.07
CA ASP A 723 0.60 18.91 -3.32
C ASP A 723 1.71 19.93 -3.68
N ASN A 724 1.63 20.57 -4.85
CA ASN A 724 2.50 21.66 -5.29
C ASN A 724 1.89 23.06 -5.04
N ASN A 725 0.93 23.18 -4.10
CA ASN A 725 0.27 24.43 -3.74
C ASN A 725 -0.48 25.12 -4.90
N THR A 726 -1.08 24.34 -5.81
CA THR A 726 -1.92 24.83 -6.91
C THR A 726 -3.39 24.49 -6.64
N ASN A 727 -4.26 25.50 -6.66
CA ASN A 727 -5.72 25.37 -6.55
C ASN A 727 -6.30 24.76 -7.83
N ILE A 728 -7.49 24.19 -7.72
CA ILE A 728 -8.20 23.61 -8.86
C ILE A 728 -9.49 24.38 -9.07
N LEU A 729 -9.80 24.77 -10.31
CA LEU A 729 -11.10 25.29 -10.71
C LEU A 729 -11.86 24.25 -11.52
N ILE A 730 -13.07 23.91 -11.09
CA ILE A 730 -13.94 22.94 -11.73
C ILE A 730 -15.31 23.57 -12.01
N PHE A 731 -15.83 23.30 -13.21
CA PHE A 731 -17.22 23.55 -13.57
C PHE A 731 -17.99 22.23 -13.47
N PRO A 732 -18.64 21.94 -12.33
CA PRO A 732 -19.13 20.60 -12.03
C PRO A 732 -20.34 20.17 -12.87
N GLU A 733 -20.99 21.10 -13.58
CA GLU A 733 -22.08 20.82 -14.55
C GLU A 733 -21.57 20.04 -15.78
N GLY A 734 -20.26 20.06 -16.07
CA GLY A 734 -19.65 19.34 -17.19
C GLY A 734 -19.97 19.89 -18.59
N THR A 735 -20.99 20.74 -18.71
CA THR A 735 -21.38 21.48 -19.90
C THR A 735 -21.92 22.86 -19.52
N ARG A 736 -22.05 23.75 -20.50
CA ARG A 736 -22.60 25.10 -20.31
C ARG A 736 -24.11 25.06 -20.25
N THR A 737 -24.70 25.97 -19.48
CA THR A 737 -26.15 26.19 -19.43
C THR A 737 -26.75 26.56 -20.77
N GLU A 738 -27.97 26.07 -21.03
CA GLU A 738 -28.78 26.43 -22.20
C GLU A 738 -29.81 27.52 -21.85
N ASN A 739 -30.24 27.58 -20.58
CA ASN A 739 -31.34 28.44 -20.13
C ASN A 739 -30.93 29.41 -18.99
N GLY A 740 -29.64 29.50 -18.68
CA GLY A 740 -29.13 30.36 -17.60
C GLY A 740 -29.36 29.79 -16.19
N LYS A 741 -29.96 28.60 -16.05
CA LYS A 741 -30.13 27.93 -14.76
C LYS A 741 -28.94 27.02 -14.46
N LEU A 742 -28.68 26.82 -13.17
CA LEU A 742 -27.70 25.86 -12.67
C LEU A 742 -28.18 24.44 -12.97
N GLN A 743 -27.37 23.66 -13.67
CA GLN A 743 -27.60 22.24 -13.95
C GLN A 743 -27.18 21.37 -12.76
N ASP A 744 -27.45 20.09 -12.88
CA ASP A 744 -27.00 19.10 -11.91
C ASP A 744 -25.50 18.85 -12.05
N PHE A 745 -24.86 18.56 -10.91
CA PHE A 745 -23.42 18.34 -10.86
C PHE A 745 -23.11 16.89 -11.20
N MET A 746 -22.01 16.69 -11.93
CA MET A 746 -21.51 15.37 -12.23
C MET A 746 -21.10 14.63 -10.95
N ALA A 747 -21.43 13.34 -10.88
CA ALA A 747 -21.10 12.47 -9.74
C ALA A 747 -19.60 12.43 -9.39
N GLY A 748 -18.73 12.65 -10.39
CA GLY A 748 -17.27 12.69 -10.19
C GLY A 748 -16.79 13.78 -9.23
N LEU A 749 -17.54 14.86 -9.03
CA LEU A 749 -17.16 15.94 -8.09
C LEU A 749 -17.01 15.42 -6.66
N GLY A 750 -17.97 14.61 -6.19
CA GLY A 750 -17.96 14.08 -4.83
C GLY A 750 -16.71 13.24 -4.56
N LEU A 751 -16.27 12.43 -5.53
CA LEU A 751 -15.03 11.68 -5.46
C LEU A 751 -13.79 12.58 -5.45
N ILE A 752 -13.74 13.60 -6.31
CA ILE A 752 -12.61 14.54 -6.37
C ILE A 752 -12.41 15.21 -5.01
N VAL A 753 -13.47 15.76 -4.44
CA VAL A 753 -13.41 16.44 -3.14
C VAL A 753 -12.99 15.47 -2.03
N LYS A 754 -13.56 14.26 -2.00
CA LYS A 754 -13.24 13.23 -1.00
C LYS A 754 -11.79 12.75 -1.06
N GLU A 755 -11.25 12.51 -2.25
CA GLU A 755 -9.87 12.03 -2.40
C GLU A 755 -8.83 13.14 -2.27
N LEU A 756 -9.16 14.36 -2.69
CA LEU A 756 -8.26 15.49 -2.54
C LEU A 756 -8.24 16.05 -1.13
N GLN A 757 -9.30 15.92 -0.32
CA GLN A 757 -9.31 16.36 1.09
C GLN A 757 -8.81 17.81 1.28
N VAL A 758 -9.32 18.73 0.45
CA VAL A 758 -9.09 20.18 0.56
C VAL A 758 -10.42 20.92 0.61
N PRO A 759 -10.45 22.14 1.19
CA PRO A 759 -11.68 22.92 1.24
C PRO A 759 -12.22 23.23 -0.16
N VAL A 760 -13.54 23.30 -0.26
CA VAL A 760 -14.26 23.72 -1.47
C VAL A 760 -14.72 25.16 -1.32
N VAL A 761 -14.44 26.00 -2.31
CA VAL A 761 -14.89 27.40 -2.35
C VAL A 761 -15.91 27.54 -3.48
N PRO A 762 -17.20 27.78 -3.15
CA PRO A 762 -18.23 27.98 -4.16
C PRO A 762 -18.09 29.36 -4.81
N ILE A 763 -18.27 29.40 -6.12
CA ILE A 763 -18.26 30.61 -6.94
C ILE A 763 -19.58 30.67 -7.70
N ARG A 764 -20.17 31.87 -7.75
CA ARG A 764 -21.30 32.12 -8.65
C ARG A 764 -21.04 33.28 -9.59
N ILE A 765 -21.34 33.04 -10.86
CA ILE A 765 -21.24 33.99 -11.97
C ILE A 765 -22.66 34.40 -12.38
N PHE A 766 -22.86 35.70 -12.60
CA PHE A 766 -24.08 36.29 -13.15
C PHE A 766 -23.78 37.15 -14.39
N GLY A 767 -24.72 37.22 -15.33
CA GLY A 767 -24.69 38.11 -16.49
C GLY A 767 -23.93 37.56 -17.69
N MET A 768 -23.11 36.53 -17.50
CA MET A 768 -22.30 35.90 -18.56
C MET A 768 -23.12 35.18 -19.62
N GLU A 769 -24.29 34.65 -19.24
CA GLU A 769 -25.25 34.02 -20.14
C GLU A 769 -25.76 34.97 -21.24
N LYS A 770 -25.64 36.28 -21.04
CA LYS A 770 -26.03 37.32 -22.02
C LYS A 770 -24.86 37.78 -22.90
N ILE A 771 -23.62 37.51 -22.48
CA ILE A 771 -22.39 37.98 -23.13
C ILE A 771 -21.96 37.00 -24.22
N TYR A 772 -21.71 35.74 -23.88
CA TYR A 772 -21.28 34.74 -24.87
C TYR A 772 -21.85 33.34 -24.57
N PRO A 773 -23.18 33.15 -24.74
CA PRO A 773 -23.85 31.89 -24.46
C PRO A 773 -23.44 30.78 -25.43
N ARG A 774 -23.77 29.54 -25.06
CA ARG A 774 -23.54 28.36 -25.90
C ARG A 774 -24.20 28.55 -27.27
N GLY A 775 -23.45 28.28 -28.34
CA GLY A 775 -23.93 28.40 -29.72
C GLY A 775 -23.90 29.80 -30.33
N ALA A 776 -23.56 30.84 -29.56
CA ALA A 776 -23.34 32.17 -30.12
C ALA A 776 -22.08 32.20 -31.00
N LYS A 777 -22.13 32.96 -32.12
CA LYS A 777 -20.95 33.14 -33.00
C LYS A 777 -19.94 34.13 -32.43
N PHE A 778 -20.40 35.22 -31.82
CA PHE A 778 -19.56 36.28 -31.26
C PHE A 778 -20.06 36.76 -29.89
N PRO A 779 -19.15 37.18 -28.99
CA PRO A 779 -19.51 37.78 -27.70
C PRO A 779 -20.11 39.19 -27.85
N LYS A 780 -20.95 39.59 -26.91
CA LYS A 780 -21.55 40.93 -26.78
C LYS A 780 -21.08 41.62 -25.50
N LYS A 781 -21.05 42.96 -25.49
CA LYS A 781 -20.68 43.71 -24.28
C LYS A 781 -21.75 43.58 -23.18
N GLY A 782 -21.36 43.32 -21.94
CA GLY A 782 -22.28 43.21 -20.81
C GLY A 782 -21.64 43.41 -19.44
N LYS A 783 -22.44 43.31 -18.37
CA LYS A 783 -21.94 43.30 -16.99
C LYS A 783 -21.82 41.87 -16.49
N CYS A 784 -20.73 41.57 -15.80
CA CYS A 784 -20.49 40.28 -15.17
C CYS A 784 -20.24 40.46 -13.67
N THR A 785 -20.93 39.70 -12.83
CA THR A 785 -20.67 39.67 -11.38
C THR A 785 -20.15 38.30 -10.99
N VAL A 786 -19.00 38.25 -10.31
CA VAL A 786 -18.42 37.02 -9.75
C VAL A 786 -18.41 37.11 -8.23
N ILE A 787 -19.01 36.12 -7.57
CA ILE A 787 -19.16 36.08 -6.11
C ILE A 787 -18.42 34.86 -5.56
N PHE A 788 -17.51 35.08 -4.61
CA PHE A 788 -16.80 34.02 -3.90
C PHE A 788 -17.44 33.75 -2.52
N GLY A 789 -17.90 32.52 -2.30
CA GLY A 789 -18.48 32.08 -1.03
C GLY A 789 -17.44 31.72 0.03
N LYS A 790 -17.93 31.28 1.19
CA LYS A 790 -17.07 30.79 2.28
C LYS A 790 -16.51 29.39 1.94
N PRO A 791 -15.27 29.07 2.33
CA PRO A 791 -14.73 27.73 2.20
C PRO A 791 -15.54 26.72 3.02
N ILE A 792 -15.77 25.55 2.45
CA ILE A 792 -16.48 24.43 3.05
C ILE A 792 -15.47 23.30 3.25
N GLU A 793 -15.33 22.82 4.48
CA GLU A 793 -14.53 21.65 4.81
C GLU A 793 -15.41 20.42 4.88
N PHE A 794 -14.97 19.34 4.25
CA PHE A 794 -15.64 18.04 4.29
C PHE A 794 -14.82 17.06 5.13
N THR A 795 -15.52 16.18 5.83
CA THR A 795 -14.99 15.18 6.76
C THR A 795 -15.46 13.78 6.35
N THR A 796 -16.55 13.28 6.94
CA THR A 796 -17.07 11.92 6.75
C THR A 796 -18.24 11.84 5.76
N GLU A 797 -18.62 12.97 5.14
CA GLU A 797 -19.73 13.03 4.19
C GLU A 797 -19.49 12.11 2.97
N THR A 798 -20.57 11.54 2.46
CA THR A 798 -20.59 10.73 1.24
C THR A 798 -20.41 11.60 -0.01
N PRO A 799 -19.93 11.04 -1.13
CA PRO A 799 -19.82 11.78 -2.39
C PRO A 799 -21.11 12.49 -2.82
N SER A 800 -22.27 11.88 -2.57
CA SER A 800 -23.58 12.47 -2.89
C SER A 800 -23.91 13.67 -2.00
N GLU A 801 -23.69 13.56 -0.69
CA GLU A 801 -23.88 14.68 0.25
C GLU A 801 -22.95 15.85 -0.08
N ILE A 802 -21.70 15.56 -0.43
CA ILE A 802 -20.73 16.57 -0.87
C ILE A 802 -21.27 17.36 -2.08
N ILE A 803 -21.86 16.67 -3.06
CA ILE A 803 -22.44 17.30 -4.25
C ILE A 803 -23.60 18.20 -3.88
N GLU A 804 -24.52 17.70 -3.05
CA GLU A 804 -25.70 18.46 -2.63
C GLU A 804 -25.33 19.73 -1.85
N ILE A 805 -24.46 19.60 -0.85
CA ILE A 805 -23.95 20.71 -0.04
C ILE A 805 -23.25 21.74 -0.95
N SER A 806 -22.40 21.27 -1.86
CA SER A 806 -21.68 22.11 -2.81
C SER A 806 -22.62 22.88 -3.74
N ARG A 807 -23.66 22.23 -4.25
CA ARG A 807 -24.67 22.83 -5.14
C ARG A 807 -25.50 23.89 -4.42
N ASN A 808 -25.99 23.56 -3.23
CA ASN A 808 -26.74 24.49 -2.39
C ASN A 808 -25.90 25.70 -2.01
N ALA A 809 -24.60 25.51 -1.77
CA ALA A 809 -23.69 26.62 -1.48
C ALA A 809 -23.54 27.60 -2.66
N ILE A 810 -23.49 27.12 -3.91
CA ILE A 810 -23.53 28.01 -5.09
C ILE A 810 -24.91 28.70 -5.20
N LEU A 811 -26.01 27.95 -5.00
CA LEU A 811 -27.36 28.50 -5.11
C LEU A 811 -27.64 29.63 -4.11
N ASN A 812 -27.04 29.57 -2.92
CA ASN A 812 -27.20 30.57 -1.87
C ASN A 812 -26.39 31.86 -2.11
N LEU A 813 -25.44 31.86 -3.04
CA LEU A 813 -24.76 33.10 -3.46
C LEU A 813 -25.72 33.92 -4.31
N THR A 814 -26.12 35.10 -3.83
CA THR A 814 -27.05 36.00 -4.52
C THR A 814 -26.36 37.31 -4.89
N ALA A 815 -26.78 37.92 -6.00
CA ALA A 815 -26.20 39.15 -6.52
C ALA A 815 -26.67 40.42 -5.77
N LYS A 816 -27.64 40.29 -4.86
CA LYS A 816 -28.20 41.41 -4.09
C LYS A 816 -27.16 42.08 -3.21
#